data_AF-A0A5C8ZG98-F1
#
_entry.id   AF-A0A5C8ZG98-F1
#
_cell.length_a   1.000
_cell.length_b   1.000
_cell.length_c   1.000
_cell.angle_alpha   90.00
_cell.angle_beta   90.00
_cell.angle_gamma   90.00
#
_symmetry.space_group_name_H-M   'P 1'
#
loop_
_entity.id
_entity.type
_entity.pdbx_description
1 polymer ?
#
loop_
_entity_poly.entity_id
_entity_poly.type
_entity_poly.pdbx_seq_one_letter_code
_entity_poly.pdbx_strand_id
1 'polypeptide(L)'
;MADRDVAALLRALLQPSEEGARGVYRASVMGTSLAFHRHGTTSTILRVDRLHEEPLAMKVLLPPFQKVPAIAQSARTHFATYGGLVKKGGAADLVDVRGSSERWVLMDFVPGITLAEYLRLPELIRHRATVRGNRESVSILDALTAEVRSAEAVPAARRLVERLGRPPEDMTLDELLGVVRVAWLSADLPRVRGWAESIVTSARQRQLGASSRLLRFEEFGGGLAAGRTKVQLLVDELRTAAKDAPDMVQVVLDSCPEHLDDGSWRYVSLQDLKADLPAGAELMSLATAQRAVRLLWRAERFQEEQPSADLMMVRLNHMAPALFAVLERLRAARAEGQEAGDGTTGFIHADLTPSNLIVAVEESAMKLTVVDFGRNYLHTRSVSGQQGRDALFVAPEVLENESDVESADFYSLGQLLIAAAGAEVVPGGVVPDALYPYTPIIARFCEDLVQVSPEQRLLLYGGAQRADVSIPDLRAVFIHEVDVVQGALTFESSLEKSKPSYLVRRIPRPFAAPVLQARLLRGLQEAVSPGTRTGRDPLLRNARDLMAWSVISAALTVFVGAAATDAVLGLFKIGGGTSPLQWLVARIGEAVGWQEPGWLAHLTHRDFTRDDIPALLVGFSYLLVGSQYYQALFSGTSPLLGAHRSAAGWRSWLAAVVVRVQIFSAPILVGLVVFGDTEWWPQAVVAGQVFVFVCNVAVATFLRATFRAARVAELSTVPSDESQITGWYSFRRWWPSSLVYALVTALVAYFLLTERWQDRDFYTTVVAGLNVVLFYFVKCGLDAPIVRIAITRGCLAAERLRAWHGAPAAGTARGTDALDAPNTIIELPETADLSRRVRTRLLRARLGVRRDA
;
A
#
# COMPACT_ATOMS: atom_id res chain seq x y z
N MET A 1 33.03 -16.97 31.64
CA MET A 1 33.50 -18.23 31.00
C MET A 1 34.76 -17.92 30.22
N ALA A 2 35.80 -18.76 30.30
CA ALA A 2 36.96 -18.63 29.43
C ALA A 2 36.68 -19.29 28.07
N ASP A 3 37.35 -18.86 26.99
CA ASP A 3 37.18 -19.45 25.66
C ASP A 3 37.47 -20.96 25.63
N ARG A 4 38.37 -21.44 26.51
CA ARG A 4 38.67 -22.86 26.68
C ARG A 4 37.43 -23.66 27.11
N ASP A 5 36.60 -23.08 27.97
CA ASP A 5 35.39 -23.73 28.49
C ASP A 5 34.32 -23.82 27.41
N VAL A 6 34.12 -22.72 26.65
CA VAL A 6 33.22 -22.69 25.49
C VAL A 6 33.65 -23.71 24.42
N ALA A 7 34.96 -23.80 24.14
CA ALA A 7 35.49 -24.77 23.18
C ALA A 7 35.33 -26.24 23.66
N ALA A 8 35.40 -26.50 24.96
CA ALA A 8 35.12 -27.83 25.52
C ALA A 8 33.64 -28.18 25.39
N LEU A 9 32.76 -27.22 25.71
CA LEU A 9 31.32 -27.33 25.58
C LEU A 9 30.86 -27.56 24.12
N LEU A 10 31.39 -26.79 23.17
CA LEU A 10 31.11 -26.97 21.74
C LEU A 10 31.58 -28.33 21.23
N ARG A 11 32.76 -28.79 21.68
CA ARG A 11 33.23 -30.14 21.34
C ARG A 11 32.31 -31.22 21.89
N ALA A 12 31.82 -31.07 23.13
CA ALA A 12 30.85 -31.98 23.70
C ALA A 12 29.51 -31.97 22.94
N LEU A 13 29.05 -30.79 22.49
CA LEU A 13 27.81 -30.64 21.72
C LEU A 13 27.90 -31.29 20.32
N LEU A 14 29.09 -31.27 19.72
CA LEU A 14 29.35 -31.83 18.39
C LEU A 14 29.75 -33.31 18.41
N GLN A 15 29.93 -33.92 19.58
CA GLN A 15 30.16 -35.37 19.65
C GLN A 15 28.88 -36.11 19.23
N PRO A 16 28.99 -37.11 18.33
CA PRO A 16 27.84 -37.89 17.93
C PRO A 16 27.18 -38.55 19.14
N SER A 17 25.90 -38.27 19.36
CA SER A 17 25.08 -38.92 20.38
C SER A 17 23.82 -39.50 19.73
N GLU A 18 23.20 -40.49 20.36
CA GLU A 18 21.91 -41.02 19.91
C GLU A 18 20.83 -39.92 19.85
N GLU A 19 20.92 -38.90 20.71
CA GLU A 19 20.04 -37.72 20.68
C GLU A 19 20.37 -36.77 19.53
N GLY A 20 21.66 -36.60 19.19
CA GLY A 20 22.11 -35.84 18.03
C GLY A 20 21.61 -36.45 16.72
N ALA A 21 21.54 -37.78 16.63
CA ALA A 21 20.91 -38.47 15.51
C ALA A 21 19.39 -38.20 15.38
N ARG A 22 18.75 -37.75 16.47
CA ARG A 22 17.35 -37.30 16.50
C ARG A 22 17.20 -35.78 16.35
N GLY A 23 18.29 -35.06 16.07
CA GLY A 23 18.31 -33.61 15.90
C GLY A 23 18.29 -32.81 17.20
N VAL A 24 18.43 -33.46 18.36
CA VAL A 24 18.50 -32.80 19.66
C VAL A 24 19.96 -32.72 20.11
N TYR A 25 20.59 -31.57 19.87
CA TYR A 25 21.97 -31.33 20.30
C TYR A 25 21.95 -30.68 21.69
N ARG A 26 22.25 -31.48 22.73
CA ARG A 26 22.46 -31.02 24.10
C ARG A 26 23.79 -31.54 24.64
N ALA A 27 24.49 -30.70 25.38
CA ALA A 27 25.71 -31.08 26.09
C ALA A 27 25.72 -30.44 27.48
N SER A 28 26.26 -31.15 28.47
CA SER A 28 26.45 -30.62 29.81
C SER A 28 27.92 -30.77 30.20
N VAL A 29 28.55 -29.66 30.60
CA VAL A 29 29.92 -29.65 31.11
C VAL A 29 29.93 -28.82 32.39
N MET A 30 30.43 -29.39 33.49
CA MET A 30 30.53 -28.73 34.80
C MET A 30 29.21 -28.12 35.30
N GLY A 31 28.11 -28.86 35.12
CA GLY A 31 26.78 -28.43 35.57
C GLY A 31 26.09 -27.40 34.66
N THR A 32 26.78 -26.85 33.66
CA THR A 32 26.19 -25.96 32.65
C THR A 32 25.72 -26.79 31.45
N SER A 33 24.42 -26.72 31.14
CA SER A 33 23.87 -27.36 29.93
C SER A 33 23.71 -26.36 28.79
N LEU A 34 24.20 -26.73 27.62
CA LEU A 34 23.95 -26.08 26.34
C LEU A 34 22.95 -26.90 25.52
N ALA A 35 22.03 -26.20 24.89
CA ALA A 35 21.16 -26.77 23.87
C ALA A 35 21.28 -25.95 22.58
N PHE A 36 21.36 -26.62 21.43
CA PHE A 36 21.21 -25.93 20.16
C PHE A 36 19.83 -25.26 20.09
N HIS A 37 19.80 -23.98 19.75
CA HIS A 37 18.56 -23.23 19.62
C HIS A 37 18.28 -22.86 18.17
N ARG A 38 19.24 -22.22 17.49
CA ARG A 38 19.07 -21.74 16.11
C ARG A 38 20.41 -21.61 15.40
N HIS A 39 20.42 -21.84 14.09
CA HIS A 39 21.51 -21.37 13.23
C HIS A 39 21.15 -20.01 12.61
N GLY A 40 22.10 -19.09 12.56
CA GLY A 40 22.07 -17.88 11.75
C GLY A 40 23.03 -18.02 10.58
N THR A 41 23.13 -16.96 9.77
CA THR A 41 24.09 -16.90 8.66
C THR A 41 25.54 -16.80 9.13
N THR A 42 25.79 -16.07 10.23
CA THR A 42 27.13 -15.85 10.81
C THR A 42 27.44 -16.65 12.05
N SER A 43 26.42 -17.18 12.72
CA SER A 43 26.56 -17.67 14.08
C SER A 43 25.54 -18.76 14.38
N THR A 44 25.85 -19.60 15.36
CA THR A 44 24.89 -20.49 15.98
C THR A 44 24.49 -19.93 17.35
N ILE A 45 23.19 -19.90 17.64
CA ILE A 45 22.65 -19.53 18.94
C ILE A 45 22.44 -20.80 19.75
N LEU A 46 23.06 -20.85 20.92
CA LEU A 46 22.93 -21.91 21.90
C LEU A 46 22.20 -21.37 23.13
N ARG A 47 21.25 -22.14 23.67
CA ARG A 47 20.59 -21.85 24.93
C ARG A 47 21.41 -22.43 26.09
N VAL A 48 21.57 -21.67 27.17
CA VAL A 48 22.37 -22.01 28.36
C VAL A 48 21.45 -22.01 29.58
N ASP A 49 21.14 -23.17 30.15
CA ASP A 49 20.06 -23.30 31.16
C ASP A 49 20.52 -23.28 32.63
N ARG A 50 21.83 -23.32 32.92
CA ARG A 50 22.33 -23.55 34.29
C ARG A 50 23.50 -22.67 34.72
N LEU A 51 23.79 -21.61 33.96
CA LEU A 51 24.78 -20.61 34.37
C LEU A 51 24.19 -19.57 35.33
N HIS A 52 22.87 -19.34 35.23
CA HIS A 52 22.09 -18.36 35.98
C HIS A 52 20.69 -18.93 36.30
N GLU A 53 19.93 -18.24 37.15
CA GLU A 53 18.52 -18.58 37.46
C GLU A 53 17.65 -18.53 36.19
N GLU A 54 17.99 -17.63 35.26
CA GLU A 54 17.33 -17.49 33.96
C GLU A 54 18.22 -18.05 32.83
N PRO A 55 17.60 -18.61 31.76
CA PRO A 55 18.35 -19.10 30.61
C PRO A 55 19.07 -17.96 29.88
N LEU A 56 20.27 -18.24 29.36
CA LEU A 56 21.06 -17.32 28.54
C LEU A 56 21.17 -17.79 27.09
N ALA A 57 21.35 -16.87 26.17
CA ALA A 57 21.68 -17.13 24.78
C ALA A 57 23.19 -16.91 24.57
N MET A 58 23.89 -17.93 24.07
CA MET A 58 25.27 -17.83 23.61
C MET A 58 25.29 -17.85 22.09
N LYS A 59 25.51 -16.69 21.47
CA LYS A 59 25.73 -16.53 20.04
C LYS A 59 27.19 -16.83 19.73
N VAL A 60 27.46 -17.95 19.07
CA VAL A 60 28.81 -18.42 18.71
C VAL A 60 29.05 -18.16 17.22
N LEU A 61 30.07 -17.37 16.89
CA LEU A 61 30.44 -17.09 15.51
C LEU A 61 30.90 -18.37 14.80
N LEU A 62 30.47 -18.57 13.55
CA LEU A 62 30.95 -19.70 12.75
C LEU A 62 32.43 -19.50 12.38
N PRO A 63 33.23 -20.57 12.26
CA PRO A 63 34.67 -20.48 12.04
C PRO A 63 35.12 -19.57 10.88
N PRO A 64 34.42 -19.49 9.73
CA PRO A 64 34.80 -18.55 8.66
C PRO A 64 34.75 -17.08 9.09
N PHE A 65 33.77 -16.71 9.91
CA PHE A 65 33.56 -15.32 10.34
C PHE A 65 34.46 -14.92 11.51
N GLN A 66 34.94 -15.87 12.30
CA GLN A 66 35.98 -15.61 13.32
C GLN A 66 37.29 -15.11 12.69
N LYS A 67 37.53 -15.42 11.41
CA LYS A 67 38.72 -14.96 10.68
C LYS A 67 38.57 -13.56 10.09
N VAL A 68 37.37 -12.97 10.12
CA VAL A 68 37.12 -11.61 9.64
C VAL A 68 37.39 -10.63 10.79
N PRO A 69 38.48 -9.85 10.76
CA PRO A 69 38.90 -9.06 11.93
C PRO A 69 37.83 -8.10 12.43
N ALA A 70 37.05 -7.49 11.52
CA ALA A 70 35.95 -6.60 11.89
C ALA A 70 34.85 -7.31 12.70
N ILE A 71 34.46 -8.52 12.30
CA ILE A 71 33.42 -9.31 13.00
C ILE A 71 33.94 -9.78 14.36
N ALA A 72 35.16 -10.33 14.40
CA ALA A 72 35.77 -10.80 15.64
C ALA A 72 36.01 -9.65 16.64
N GLN A 73 36.48 -8.50 16.16
CA GLN A 73 36.65 -7.30 16.98
C GLN A 73 35.29 -6.78 17.48
N SER A 74 34.27 -6.76 16.62
CA SER A 74 32.91 -6.36 17.03
C SER A 74 32.34 -7.27 18.10
N ALA A 75 32.53 -8.59 18.00
CA ALA A 75 32.11 -9.53 19.04
C ALA A 75 32.89 -9.31 20.34
N ARG A 76 34.21 -9.09 20.25
CA ARG A 76 35.08 -8.83 21.41
C ARG A 76 34.65 -7.58 22.17
N THR A 77 34.35 -6.49 21.47
CA THR A 77 33.94 -5.23 22.11
C THR A 77 32.46 -5.20 22.47
N HIS A 78 31.67 -6.17 22.04
CA HIS A 78 30.21 -6.18 22.18
C HIS A 78 29.73 -5.98 23.63
N PHE A 79 30.32 -6.67 24.61
CA PHE A 79 29.99 -6.46 26.02
C PHE A 79 30.44 -5.10 26.56
N ALA A 80 31.58 -4.57 26.09
CA ALA A 80 32.02 -3.24 26.49
C ALA A 80 31.08 -2.15 25.94
N THR A 81 30.50 -2.38 24.76
CA THR A 81 29.56 -1.44 24.11
C THR A 81 28.12 -1.59 24.64
N TYR A 82 27.66 -2.81 24.93
CA TYR A 82 26.24 -3.12 25.18
C TYR A 82 25.97 -3.81 26.53
N GLY A 83 27.00 -4.05 27.35
CA GLY A 83 26.84 -4.68 28.65
C GLY A 83 26.19 -3.77 29.67
N GLY A 84 25.17 -4.28 30.38
CA GLY A 84 24.51 -3.57 31.47
C GLY A 84 23.40 -2.60 31.03
N LEU A 85 22.98 -2.63 29.77
CA LEU A 85 21.92 -1.77 29.23
C LEU A 85 20.60 -1.93 30.01
N VAL A 86 20.22 -3.18 30.31
CA VAL A 86 18.96 -3.46 31.04
C VAL A 86 19.02 -2.96 32.48
N LYS A 87 20.19 -3.08 33.14
CA LYS A 87 20.37 -2.65 34.53
C LYS A 87 20.40 -1.14 34.70
N LYS A 88 20.84 -0.40 33.68
CA LYS A 88 20.94 1.06 33.72
C LYS A 88 19.62 1.76 33.41
N GLY A 89 18.73 1.14 32.60
CA GLY A 89 17.53 1.82 32.09
C GLY A 89 16.17 1.19 32.36
N GLY A 90 16.11 0.05 33.05
CA GLY A 90 14.82 -0.63 33.32
C GLY A 90 14.06 -1.05 32.05
N ALA A 91 14.70 -1.04 30.88
CA ALA A 91 14.11 -1.43 29.62
C ALA A 91 14.03 -2.97 29.53
N ALA A 92 12.98 -3.55 30.12
CA ALA A 92 12.72 -5.01 30.17
C ALA A 92 12.62 -5.71 28.79
N ASP A 93 12.69 -4.96 27.69
CA ASP A 93 12.48 -5.42 26.33
C ASP A 93 13.73 -5.25 25.46
N LEU A 94 14.86 -4.93 26.08
CA LEU A 94 16.20 -5.07 25.51
C LEU A 94 16.89 -6.24 26.19
N VAL A 95 17.68 -7.00 25.44
CA VAL A 95 18.48 -8.08 26.00
C VAL A 95 19.73 -7.52 26.69
N ASP A 96 20.05 -8.00 27.90
CA ASP A 96 21.31 -7.64 28.55
C ASP A 96 22.46 -8.50 28.00
N VAL A 97 23.53 -7.85 27.53
CA VAL A 97 24.76 -8.57 27.19
C VAL A 97 25.51 -8.84 28.49
N ARG A 98 25.75 -10.12 28.79
CA ARG A 98 26.39 -10.60 30.03
C ARG A 98 27.89 -10.79 29.88
N GLY A 99 28.37 -10.98 28.66
CA GLY A 99 29.79 -11.11 28.35
C GLY A 99 30.03 -11.35 26.87
N SER A 100 31.25 -11.13 26.41
CA SER A 100 31.63 -11.43 25.03
C SER A 100 33.12 -11.74 24.88
N SER A 101 33.47 -12.39 23.77
CA SER A 101 34.83 -12.62 23.30
C SER A 101 34.90 -12.42 21.78
N GLU A 102 36.06 -12.66 21.18
CA GLU A 102 36.23 -12.63 19.72
C GLU A 102 35.41 -13.73 18.99
N ARG A 103 34.87 -14.71 19.73
CA ARG A 103 34.19 -15.90 19.16
C ARG A 103 32.73 -16.04 19.57
N TRP A 104 32.33 -15.40 20.66
CA TRP A 104 30.97 -15.55 21.17
C TRP A 104 30.49 -14.32 21.91
N VAL A 105 29.17 -14.16 21.95
CA VAL A 105 28.46 -13.17 22.76
C VAL A 105 27.47 -13.93 23.64
N LEU A 106 27.48 -13.65 24.94
CA LEU A 106 26.56 -14.22 25.91
C LEU A 106 25.60 -13.12 26.36
N MET A 107 24.31 -13.40 26.25
CA MET A 107 23.25 -12.43 26.49
C MET A 107 22.00 -13.12 27.04
N ASP A 108 20.98 -12.38 27.47
CA ASP A 108 19.73 -12.99 27.95
C ASP A 108 19.05 -13.82 26.85
N PHE A 109 18.48 -14.97 27.22
CA PHE A 109 17.70 -15.78 26.29
C PHE A 109 16.26 -15.28 26.24
N VAL A 110 15.83 -14.85 25.07
CA VAL A 110 14.43 -14.47 24.84
C VAL A 110 13.73 -15.61 24.10
N PRO A 111 12.76 -16.30 24.74
CA PRO A 111 11.97 -17.31 24.06
C PRO A 111 11.02 -16.66 23.05
N GLY A 112 10.82 -17.31 21.90
CA GLY A 112 9.84 -16.90 20.91
C GLY A 112 10.28 -17.14 19.47
N ILE A 113 9.47 -16.67 18.53
CA ILE A 113 9.82 -16.59 17.11
C ILE A 113 10.25 -15.17 16.77
N THR A 114 11.04 -15.04 15.71
CA THR A 114 11.41 -13.71 15.18
C THR A 114 10.24 -13.08 14.46
N LEU A 115 10.26 -11.75 14.35
CA LEU A 115 9.29 -11.00 13.55
C LEU A 115 9.32 -11.43 12.09
N ALA A 116 10.50 -11.80 11.57
CA ALA A 116 10.66 -12.38 10.24
C ALA A 116 9.81 -13.65 10.04
N GLU A 117 9.79 -14.55 11.04
CA GLU A 117 8.98 -15.77 11.01
C GLU A 117 7.50 -15.45 11.20
N TYR A 118 7.17 -14.55 12.12
CA TYR A 118 5.79 -14.11 12.36
C TYR A 118 5.16 -13.49 11.09
N LEU A 119 5.92 -12.68 10.36
CA LEU A 119 5.51 -12.08 9.08
C LEU A 119 5.34 -13.11 7.94
N ARG A 120 5.88 -14.32 8.07
CA ARG A 120 5.69 -15.42 7.11
C ARG A 120 4.52 -16.34 7.45
N LEU A 121 3.99 -16.30 8.67
CA LEU A 121 2.83 -17.11 9.04
C LEU A 121 1.60 -16.76 8.17
N PRO A 122 0.75 -17.74 7.79
CA PRO A 122 -0.52 -17.42 7.14
C PRO A 122 -1.38 -16.46 7.98
N GLU A 123 -2.14 -15.59 7.30
CA GLU A 123 -2.93 -14.53 7.96
C GLU A 123 -3.91 -15.05 9.01
N LEU A 124 -4.55 -16.20 8.76
CA LEU A 124 -5.47 -16.82 9.72
C LEU A 124 -4.77 -17.22 11.03
N ILE A 125 -3.50 -17.63 10.95
CA ILE A 125 -2.71 -18.02 12.11
C ILE A 125 -2.27 -16.77 12.90
N ARG A 126 -1.85 -15.71 12.19
CA ARG A 126 -1.55 -14.42 12.82
C ARG A 126 -2.76 -13.85 13.55
N HIS A 127 -3.91 -13.81 12.88
CA HIS A 127 -5.12 -13.22 13.45
C HIS A 127 -5.58 -13.97 14.71
N ARG A 128 -5.49 -15.31 14.74
CA ARG A 128 -5.78 -16.09 15.95
C ARG A 128 -4.76 -15.88 17.07
N ALA A 129 -3.47 -15.79 16.74
CA ALA A 129 -2.42 -15.48 17.72
C ALA A 129 -2.69 -14.12 18.40
N THR A 130 -3.10 -13.12 17.62
CA THR A 130 -3.40 -11.76 18.10
C THR A 130 -4.73 -11.67 18.86
N VAL A 131 -5.82 -12.24 18.34
CA VAL A 131 -7.18 -12.00 18.86
C VAL A 131 -7.49 -12.80 20.12
N ARG A 132 -6.89 -13.97 20.34
CA ARG A 132 -7.28 -14.82 21.48
C ARG A 132 -6.47 -14.62 22.75
N GLY A 133 -5.31 -13.96 22.73
CA GLY A 133 -4.49 -13.72 23.93
C GLY A 133 -4.25 -14.96 24.81
N ASN A 134 -4.47 -16.15 24.26
CA ASN A 134 -4.60 -17.37 25.04
C ASN A 134 -3.25 -18.06 25.02
N ARG A 135 -2.70 -18.36 26.21
CA ARG A 135 -1.48 -19.17 26.36
C ARG A 135 -1.55 -20.46 25.54
N GLU A 136 -2.74 -21.01 25.27
CA GLU A 136 -2.92 -22.16 24.38
C GLU A 136 -2.69 -21.88 22.89
N SER A 137 -2.97 -20.69 22.36
CA SER A 137 -2.73 -20.41 20.93
C SER A 137 -1.25 -20.17 20.64
N VAL A 138 -0.55 -19.53 21.58
CA VAL A 138 0.91 -19.45 21.59
C VAL A 138 1.51 -20.82 21.88
N SER A 139 0.94 -21.63 22.79
CA SER A 139 1.42 -23.02 22.98
C SER A 139 1.11 -23.93 21.80
N ILE A 140 0.04 -23.69 21.03
CA ILE A 140 -0.25 -24.39 19.76
C ILE A 140 0.72 -23.93 18.68
N LEU A 141 1.08 -22.64 18.62
CA LEU A 141 2.11 -22.14 17.71
C LEU A 141 3.51 -22.63 18.12
N ASP A 142 3.83 -22.64 19.41
CA ASP A 142 5.08 -23.17 19.95
C ASP A 142 5.12 -24.70 19.84
N ALA A 143 3.99 -25.40 20.01
CA ALA A 143 3.88 -26.83 19.76
C ALA A 143 3.98 -27.13 18.27
N LEU A 144 3.24 -26.45 17.40
CA LEU A 144 3.37 -26.59 15.94
C LEU A 144 4.79 -26.26 15.50
N THR A 145 5.40 -25.20 16.01
CA THR A 145 6.75 -24.78 15.62
C THR A 145 7.82 -25.70 16.21
N ALA A 146 7.68 -26.17 17.45
CA ALA A 146 8.59 -27.15 18.05
C ALA A 146 8.42 -28.56 17.45
N GLU A 147 7.20 -28.96 17.10
CA GLU A 147 6.88 -30.28 16.54
C GLU A 147 7.22 -30.37 15.05
N VAL A 148 6.97 -29.31 14.26
CA VAL A 148 7.42 -29.17 12.87
C VAL A 148 8.94 -29.15 12.76
N ARG A 149 9.65 -28.64 13.77
CA ARG A 149 11.11 -28.64 13.83
C ARG A 149 11.73 -29.99 14.23
N SER A 150 10.92 -30.98 14.63
CA SER A 150 11.39 -32.34 14.93
C SER A 150 11.21 -33.26 13.72
N ALA A 151 12.09 -34.25 13.54
CA ALA A 151 11.99 -35.27 12.48
C ALA A 151 10.72 -36.17 12.58
N GLU A 152 9.80 -35.88 13.52
CA GLU A 152 8.52 -36.56 13.75
C GLU A 152 7.27 -35.72 13.40
N ALA A 153 7.40 -34.68 12.57
CA ALA A 153 6.31 -33.74 12.26
C ALA A 153 4.99 -34.41 11.78
N VAL A 154 5.06 -35.51 11.02
CA VAL A 154 3.87 -36.17 10.44
C VAL A 154 3.10 -37.03 11.47
N PRO A 155 3.75 -37.93 12.25
CA PRO A 155 3.07 -38.61 13.36
C PRO A 155 2.61 -37.66 14.48
N ALA A 156 3.33 -36.56 14.73
CA ALA A 156 2.97 -35.58 15.75
C ALA A 156 1.77 -34.69 15.34
N ALA A 157 1.73 -34.17 14.11
CA ALA A 157 0.57 -33.45 13.59
C ALA A 157 -0.68 -34.35 13.57
N ARG A 158 -0.52 -35.64 13.26
CA ARG A 158 -1.57 -36.65 13.41
C ARG A 158 -2.04 -36.78 14.86
N ARG A 159 -1.12 -36.85 15.83
CA ARG A 159 -1.45 -36.87 17.28
C ARG A 159 -2.10 -35.57 17.76
N LEU A 160 -1.76 -34.41 17.20
CA LEU A 160 -2.38 -33.12 17.50
C LEU A 160 -3.82 -33.08 16.97
N VAL A 161 -4.05 -33.54 15.73
CA VAL A 161 -5.39 -33.70 15.15
C VAL A 161 -6.22 -34.74 15.92
N GLU A 162 -5.60 -35.84 16.36
CA GLU A 162 -6.22 -36.88 17.18
C GLU A 162 -6.52 -36.38 18.62
N ARG A 163 -5.66 -35.51 19.20
CA ARG A 163 -5.88 -34.85 20.52
C ARG A 163 -6.95 -33.77 20.47
N LEU A 164 -7.03 -33.01 19.38
CA LEU A 164 -8.10 -32.05 19.14
C LEU A 164 -9.44 -32.76 18.94
N GLY A 165 -9.43 -34.08 18.68
CA GLY A 165 -10.58 -34.98 18.68
C GLY A 165 -11.51 -34.81 17.48
N ARG A 166 -11.71 -33.56 17.03
CA ARG A 166 -12.38 -33.10 15.81
C ARG A 166 -11.81 -31.72 15.45
N PRO A 167 -11.72 -31.33 14.16
CA PRO A 167 -11.64 -29.91 13.85
C PRO A 167 -12.88 -29.24 14.49
N PRO A 168 -12.72 -28.09 15.18
CA PRO A 168 -13.85 -27.34 15.72
C PRO A 168 -14.95 -27.19 14.67
N GLU A 169 -16.24 -27.31 15.02
CA GLU A 169 -17.34 -27.25 14.03
C GLU A 169 -17.39 -25.91 13.27
N ASP A 170 -16.72 -24.89 13.79
CA ASP A 170 -16.51 -23.57 13.21
C ASP A 170 -15.25 -23.45 12.34
N MET A 171 -14.44 -24.51 12.21
CA MET A 171 -13.21 -24.48 11.40
C MET A 171 -13.53 -24.65 9.92
N THR A 172 -13.21 -23.64 9.12
CA THR A 172 -13.47 -23.62 7.67
C THR A 172 -12.44 -24.44 6.90
N LEU A 173 -12.78 -24.86 5.68
CA LEU A 173 -11.87 -25.62 4.81
C LEU A 173 -10.58 -24.85 4.50
N ASP A 174 -10.67 -23.52 4.35
CA ASP A 174 -9.49 -22.65 4.11
C ASP A 174 -8.57 -22.58 5.33
N GLU A 175 -9.12 -22.68 6.54
CA GLU A 175 -8.33 -22.76 7.78
C GLU A 175 -7.57 -24.08 7.91
N LEU A 176 -8.23 -25.19 7.56
CA LEU A 176 -7.59 -26.50 7.51
C LEU A 176 -6.47 -26.51 6.46
N LEU A 177 -6.74 -25.95 5.27
CA LEU A 177 -5.75 -25.83 4.20
C LEU A 177 -4.59 -24.91 4.57
N GLY A 178 -4.83 -23.82 5.32
CA GLY A 178 -3.78 -22.95 5.85
C GLY A 178 -2.83 -23.68 6.80
N VAL A 179 -3.36 -24.51 7.71
CA VAL A 179 -2.57 -25.35 8.63
C VAL A 179 -1.78 -26.41 7.87
N VAL A 180 -2.42 -27.08 6.91
CA VAL A 180 -1.77 -28.07 6.04
C VAL A 180 -0.67 -27.42 5.18
N ARG A 181 -0.88 -26.20 4.69
CA ARG A 181 0.10 -25.45 3.88
C ARG A 181 1.33 -25.05 4.68
N VAL A 182 1.17 -24.70 5.96
CA VAL A 182 2.31 -24.47 6.86
C VAL A 182 3.10 -25.75 7.04
N ALA A 183 2.41 -26.87 7.35
CA ALA A 183 3.05 -28.17 7.48
C ALA A 183 3.76 -28.61 6.17
N TRP A 184 3.21 -28.23 5.01
CA TRP A 184 3.74 -28.53 3.69
C TRP A 184 4.96 -27.69 3.32
N LEU A 185 4.99 -26.40 3.67
CA LEU A 185 6.11 -25.49 3.40
C LEU A 185 7.34 -25.75 4.29
N SER A 186 7.17 -26.49 5.38
CA SER A 186 8.21 -26.74 6.38
C SER A 186 8.85 -28.13 6.34
N ALA A 187 8.44 -29.01 5.41
CA ALA A 187 8.91 -30.39 5.34
C ALA A 187 9.28 -30.82 3.92
N ASP A 188 10.35 -31.61 3.79
CA ASP A 188 10.84 -32.13 2.51
C ASP A 188 10.09 -33.41 2.08
N LEU A 189 9.63 -33.44 0.81
CA LEU A 189 9.31 -34.63 -0.03
C LEU A 189 8.06 -35.54 0.29
N PRO A 190 7.61 -36.43 -0.65
CA PRO A 190 6.22 -36.81 -1.06
C PRO A 190 5.19 -37.34 -0.07
N ARG A 191 5.54 -37.61 1.20
CA ARG A 191 4.60 -38.24 2.15
C ARG A 191 3.52 -37.27 2.63
N VAL A 192 3.85 -35.98 2.72
CA VAL A 192 2.89 -34.91 3.04
C VAL A 192 1.86 -34.75 1.92
N ARG A 193 2.26 -34.95 0.66
CA ARG A 193 1.39 -34.88 -0.52
C ARG A 193 0.28 -35.94 -0.46
N GLY A 194 0.62 -37.21 -0.23
CA GLY A 194 -0.38 -38.28 -0.13
C GLY A 194 -1.34 -38.11 1.06
N TRP A 195 -0.87 -37.53 2.17
CA TRP A 195 -1.70 -37.21 3.33
C TRP A 195 -2.63 -36.02 3.08
N ALA A 196 -2.13 -34.93 2.49
CA ALA A 196 -2.94 -33.76 2.12
C ALA A 196 -3.99 -34.12 1.07
N GLU A 197 -3.63 -34.93 0.06
CA GLU A 197 -4.55 -35.46 -0.95
C GLU A 197 -5.65 -36.34 -0.31
N SER A 198 -5.31 -37.16 0.70
CA SER A 198 -6.29 -37.96 1.45
C SER A 198 -7.29 -37.11 2.25
N ILE A 199 -6.83 -36.02 2.89
CA ILE A 199 -7.68 -35.10 3.64
C ILE A 199 -8.60 -34.31 2.70
N VAL A 200 -8.07 -33.78 1.60
CA VAL A 200 -8.86 -33.05 0.59
C VAL A 200 -9.90 -33.98 -0.05
N THR A 201 -9.54 -35.23 -0.33
CA THR A 201 -10.45 -36.24 -0.88
C THR A 201 -11.55 -36.61 0.13
N SER A 202 -11.21 -36.77 1.40
CA SER A 202 -12.16 -37.05 2.49
C SER A 202 -13.10 -35.87 2.74
N ALA A 203 -12.61 -34.64 2.65
CA ALA A 203 -13.41 -33.42 2.75
C ALA A 203 -14.38 -33.28 1.56
N ARG A 204 -13.91 -33.56 0.33
CA ARG A 204 -14.74 -33.60 -0.90
C ARG A 204 -15.84 -34.64 -0.83
N GLN A 205 -15.55 -35.87 -0.38
CA GLN A 205 -16.54 -36.94 -0.27
C GLN A 205 -17.65 -36.60 0.75
N ARG A 206 -17.31 -35.91 1.85
CA ARG A 206 -18.30 -35.46 2.84
C ARG A 206 -19.17 -34.31 2.34
N GLN A 207 -18.60 -33.39 1.56
CA GLN A 207 -19.35 -32.29 0.94
C GLN A 207 -20.37 -32.83 -0.08
N LEU A 208 -19.98 -33.82 -0.89
CA LEU A 208 -20.87 -34.49 -1.85
C LEU A 208 -22.03 -35.26 -1.17
N GLY A 209 -21.82 -35.78 0.05
CA GLY A 209 -22.89 -36.36 0.87
C GLY A 209 -23.88 -35.34 1.42
N ALA A 210 -23.40 -34.16 1.82
CA ALA A 210 -24.22 -33.07 2.36
C ALA A 210 -25.04 -32.33 1.29
N SER A 211 -24.59 -32.31 0.02
CA SER A 211 -25.30 -31.69 -1.10
C SER A 211 -26.69 -32.31 -1.40
N SER A 212 -26.95 -33.55 -0.96
CA SER A 212 -28.25 -34.21 -1.14
C SER A 212 -29.35 -33.73 -0.16
N ARG A 213 -28.98 -33.03 0.93
CA ARG A 213 -29.92 -32.49 1.93
C ARG A 213 -30.07 -30.96 1.89
N LEU A 214 -29.35 -30.28 1.01
CA LEU A 214 -29.27 -28.82 0.90
C LEU A 214 -30.18 -28.20 -0.18
N LEU A 215 -31.35 -28.80 -0.44
CA LEU A 215 -32.39 -28.21 -1.30
C LEU A 215 -33.45 -27.40 -0.52
N ARG A 216 -33.22 -27.06 0.76
CA ARG A 216 -34.17 -26.22 1.56
C ARG A 216 -33.54 -25.21 2.52
N PHE A 217 -32.28 -24.82 2.34
CA PHE A 217 -31.68 -23.76 3.14
C PHE A 217 -30.88 -22.81 2.25
N GLU A 218 -31.58 -21.91 1.56
CA GLU A 218 -31.02 -20.70 0.95
C GLU A 218 -31.33 -19.47 1.80
N GLU A 219 -30.86 -19.44 3.04
CA GLU A 219 -30.67 -18.20 3.78
C GLU A 219 -29.36 -18.34 4.56
N PHE A 220 -28.46 -17.36 4.41
CA PHE A 220 -27.09 -17.26 4.95
C PHE A 220 -25.96 -17.94 4.16
N GLY A 221 -25.33 -17.16 3.27
CA GLY A 221 -24.06 -17.52 2.64
C GLY A 221 -23.57 -16.58 1.53
N GLY A 222 -23.76 -15.26 1.65
CA GLY A 222 -23.60 -14.31 0.53
C GLY A 222 -22.17 -13.92 0.12
N GLY A 223 -21.13 -14.30 0.87
CA GLY A 223 -19.74 -13.90 0.57
C GLY A 223 -18.99 -14.83 -0.37
N LEU A 224 -19.32 -16.14 -0.35
CA LEU A 224 -18.59 -17.17 -1.09
C LEU A 224 -19.05 -17.33 -2.55
N ALA A 225 -20.23 -16.83 -2.90
CA ALA A 225 -20.83 -17.04 -4.22
C ALA A 225 -20.13 -16.25 -5.34
N ALA A 226 -19.74 -14.98 -5.15
CA ALA A 226 -19.22 -14.17 -6.25
C ALA A 226 -17.82 -14.58 -6.74
N GLY A 227 -16.95 -15.05 -5.82
CA GLY A 227 -15.67 -15.68 -6.16
C GLY A 227 -15.88 -17.07 -6.77
N ARG A 228 -16.76 -17.90 -6.18
CA ARG A 228 -17.13 -19.21 -6.73
C ARG A 228 -17.73 -19.12 -8.11
N THR A 229 -18.61 -18.16 -8.42
CA THR A 229 -19.24 -18.07 -9.74
C THR A 229 -18.22 -17.71 -10.81
N LYS A 230 -17.22 -16.86 -10.53
CA LYS A 230 -16.16 -16.55 -11.49
C LYS A 230 -15.19 -17.72 -11.70
N VAL A 231 -14.76 -18.38 -10.62
CA VAL A 231 -13.93 -19.58 -10.70
C VAL A 231 -14.71 -20.71 -11.39
N GLN A 232 -16.01 -20.86 -11.14
CA GLN A 232 -16.85 -21.90 -11.74
C GLN A 232 -17.10 -21.62 -13.23
N LEU A 233 -17.42 -20.38 -13.62
CA LEU A 233 -17.55 -20.00 -15.04
C LEU A 233 -16.25 -20.26 -15.80
N LEU A 234 -15.11 -19.97 -15.16
CA LEU A 234 -13.77 -20.14 -15.73
C LEU A 234 -13.33 -21.61 -15.76
N VAL A 235 -13.71 -22.41 -14.76
CA VAL A 235 -13.56 -23.87 -14.74
C VAL A 235 -14.45 -24.51 -15.81
N ASP A 236 -15.64 -23.97 -16.05
CA ASP A 236 -16.54 -24.44 -17.09
C ASP A 236 -16.06 -24.02 -18.50
N GLU A 237 -15.44 -22.84 -18.66
CA GLU A 237 -14.72 -22.44 -19.88
C GLU A 237 -13.48 -23.30 -20.12
N LEU A 238 -12.67 -23.57 -19.09
CA LEU A 238 -11.51 -24.47 -19.17
C LEU A 238 -11.94 -25.92 -19.45
N ARG A 239 -13.07 -26.38 -18.90
CA ARG A 239 -13.66 -27.69 -19.24
C ARG A 239 -14.18 -27.73 -20.68
N THR A 240 -14.71 -26.63 -21.18
CA THR A 240 -15.16 -26.53 -22.57
C THR A 240 -13.95 -26.56 -23.51
N ALA A 241 -12.90 -25.79 -23.21
CA ALA A 241 -11.62 -25.84 -23.94
C ALA A 241 -10.91 -27.20 -23.83
N ALA A 242 -10.95 -27.84 -22.65
CA ALA A 242 -10.40 -29.18 -22.44
C ALA A 242 -11.23 -30.30 -23.08
N LYS A 243 -12.54 -30.08 -23.33
CA LYS A 243 -13.36 -31.00 -24.14
C LYS A 243 -12.96 -30.96 -25.61
N ASP A 244 -12.60 -29.79 -26.11
CA ASP A 244 -12.28 -29.60 -27.52
C ASP A 244 -10.80 -29.92 -27.85
N ALA A 245 -9.91 -29.89 -26.86
CA ALA A 245 -8.48 -30.25 -27.03
C ALA A 245 -7.82 -30.76 -25.71
N PRO A 246 -8.21 -31.95 -25.20
CA PRO A 246 -7.75 -32.46 -23.90
C PRO A 246 -6.24 -32.64 -23.79
N ASP A 247 -5.59 -33.08 -24.88
CA ASP A 247 -4.16 -33.35 -24.91
C ASP A 247 -3.32 -32.06 -24.82
N MET A 248 -3.86 -30.92 -25.29
CA MET A 248 -3.15 -29.65 -25.33
C MET A 248 -3.08 -28.97 -23.96
N VAL A 249 -4.12 -29.13 -23.14
CA VAL A 249 -4.14 -28.63 -21.74
C VAL A 249 -3.15 -29.43 -20.89
N GLN A 250 -3.08 -30.75 -21.11
CA GLN A 250 -2.17 -31.62 -20.39
C GLN A 250 -0.70 -31.31 -20.72
N VAL A 251 -0.36 -31.08 -22.01
CA VAL A 251 0.99 -30.65 -22.42
C VAL A 251 1.40 -29.32 -21.78
N VAL A 252 0.52 -28.31 -21.72
CA VAL A 252 0.83 -27.03 -21.07
C VAL A 252 1.07 -27.17 -19.56
N LEU A 253 0.31 -28.04 -18.90
CA LEU A 253 0.48 -28.33 -17.48
C LEU A 253 1.75 -29.14 -17.20
N ASP A 254 2.10 -30.08 -18.08
CA ASP A 254 3.26 -30.98 -17.94
C ASP A 254 4.59 -30.30 -18.31
N SER A 255 4.59 -29.24 -19.13
CA SER A 255 5.78 -28.44 -19.47
C SER A 255 6.10 -27.32 -18.45
N CYS A 256 5.21 -27.03 -17.51
CA CYS A 256 5.40 -26.01 -16.46
C CYS A 256 6.10 -26.44 -15.13
N PRO A 257 6.37 -27.71 -14.77
CA PRO A 257 6.88 -28.04 -13.43
C PRO A 257 8.33 -27.63 -13.14
N GLU A 258 9.21 -27.56 -14.16
CA GLU A 258 10.67 -27.46 -13.92
C GLU A 258 11.19 -26.03 -13.62
N HIS A 259 10.31 -25.03 -13.53
CA HIS A 259 10.69 -23.63 -13.22
C HIS A 259 10.08 -23.09 -11.92
N LEU A 260 9.55 -23.97 -11.06
CA LEU A 260 8.89 -23.58 -9.81
C LEU A 260 9.85 -23.27 -8.65
N ASP A 261 11.08 -23.79 -8.67
CA ASP A 261 11.94 -23.81 -7.47
C ASP A 261 12.86 -22.58 -7.28
N ASP A 262 13.13 -21.77 -8.31
CA ASP A 262 14.11 -20.66 -8.21
C ASP A 262 13.51 -19.25 -8.28
N GLY A 263 12.20 -19.13 -8.47
CA GLY A 263 11.51 -17.83 -8.57
C GLY A 263 11.88 -17.01 -9.80
N SER A 264 12.65 -17.55 -10.75
CA SER A 264 13.08 -16.87 -11.96
C SER A 264 12.27 -17.33 -13.18
N TRP A 265 11.08 -16.75 -13.37
CA TRP A 265 10.39 -16.89 -14.66
C TRP A 265 11.10 -16.05 -15.70
N ARG A 266 11.92 -16.67 -16.55
CA ARG A 266 12.22 -16.10 -17.88
C ARG A 266 11.00 -16.31 -18.77
N TYR A 267 10.68 -15.32 -19.59
CA TYR A 267 9.64 -15.42 -20.61
C TYR A 267 9.87 -16.71 -21.43
N VAL A 268 8.99 -17.72 -21.27
CA VAL A 268 8.97 -18.86 -22.19
C VAL A 268 8.60 -18.29 -23.56
N SER A 269 9.52 -18.34 -24.51
CA SER A 269 9.31 -17.71 -25.80
C SER A 269 8.30 -18.55 -26.60
N LEU A 270 7.61 -17.90 -27.55
CA LEU A 270 6.68 -18.56 -28.47
C LEU A 270 7.34 -19.67 -29.32
N GLN A 271 8.67 -19.70 -29.38
CA GLN A 271 9.44 -20.73 -30.07
C GLN A 271 9.65 -21.97 -29.21
N ASP A 272 9.83 -21.82 -27.90
CA ASP A 272 10.04 -22.93 -26.97
C ASP A 272 8.77 -23.77 -26.83
N LEU A 273 7.62 -23.12 -26.64
CA LEU A 273 6.31 -23.78 -26.62
C LEU A 273 5.90 -24.41 -27.96
N LYS A 274 6.47 -23.95 -29.09
CA LYS A 274 6.20 -24.52 -30.41
C LYS A 274 6.96 -25.82 -30.66
N ALA A 275 8.08 -26.02 -29.97
CA ALA A 275 8.91 -27.22 -30.13
C ALA A 275 8.23 -28.47 -29.55
N ASP A 276 7.41 -28.28 -28.51
CA ASP A 276 6.78 -29.38 -27.76
C ASP A 276 5.33 -29.67 -28.18
N LEU A 277 4.76 -28.92 -29.12
CA LEU A 277 3.38 -29.12 -29.58
C LEU A 277 3.30 -30.08 -30.78
N PRO A 278 2.34 -31.01 -30.80
CA PRO A 278 2.13 -31.90 -31.94
C PRO A 278 1.79 -31.10 -33.21
N ALA A 279 2.35 -31.53 -34.35
CA ALA A 279 2.16 -30.89 -35.65
C ALA A 279 0.67 -30.91 -36.04
N GLY A 280 -0.01 -29.76 -35.92
CA GLY A 280 -1.43 -29.61 -36.25
C GLY A 280 -2.26 -28.73 -35.31
N ALA A 281 -1.72 -28.30 -34.17
CA ALA A 281 -2.43 -27.38 -33.27
C ALA A 281 -2.63 -25.99 -33.93
N GLU A 282 -3.88 -25.61 -34.18
CA GLU A 282 -4.21 -24.32 -34.80
C GLU A 282 -3.78 -23.12 -33.93
N LEU A 283 -3.18 -22.11 -34.54
CA LEU A 283 -2.70 -20.88 -33.88
C LEU A 283 -3.76 -20.14 -33.04
N MET A 284 -5.05 -20.32 -33.35
CA MET A 284 -6.18 -19.69 -32.65
C MET A 284 -6.43 -20.28 -31.24
N SER A 285 -6.21 -21.59 -31.03
CA SER A 285 -6.38 -22.22 -29.71
C SER A 285 -5.24 -21.83 -28.76
N LEU A 286 -4.02 -21.68 -29.28
CA LEU A 286 -2.84 -21.26 -28.51
C LEU A 286 -2.93 -19.80 -28.03
N ALA A 287 -3.41 -18.88 -28.87
CA ALA A 287 -3.62 -17.48 -28.49
C ALA A 287 -4.72 -17.34 -27.41
N THR A 288 -5.75 -18.17 -27.48
CA THR A 288 -6.85 -18.20 -26.51
C THR A 288 -6.39 -18.80 -25.18
N ALA A 289 -5.64 -19.90 -25.20
CA ALA A 289 -5.03 -20.50 -24.01
C ALA A 289 -4.03 -19.52 -23.34
N GLN A 290 -3.19 -18.83 -24.12
CA GLN A 290 -2.29 -17.80 -23.60
C GLN A 290 -3.05 -16.62 -22.98
N ARG A 291 -4.18 -16.22 -23.57
CA ARG A 291 -5.01 -15.13 -23.04
C ARG A 291 -5.71 -15.55 -21.74
N ALA A 292 -6.18 -16.80 -21.67
CA ALA A 292 -6.76 -17.39 -20.47
C ALA A 292 -5.72 -17.52 -19.34
N VAL A 293 -4.51 -18.03 -19.63
CA VAL A 293 -3.40 -18.13 -18.64
C VAL A 293 -2.95 -16.75 -18.17
N ARG A 294 -2.85 -15.75 -19.05
CA ARG A 294 -2.53 -14.36 -18.66
C ARG A 294 -3.64 -13.72 -17.82
N LEU A 295 -4.91 -14.06 -18.07
CA LEU A 295 -6.05 -13.58 -17.29
C LEU A 295 -6.18 -14.29 -15.94
N LEU A 296 -5.97 -15.60 -15.90
CA LEU A 296 -5.85 -16.43 -14.68
C LEU A 296 -4.74 -15.89 -13.78
N TRP A 297 -3.54 -15.72 -14.34
CA TRP A 297 -2.39 -15.18 -13.62
C TRP A 297 -2.60 -13.73 -13.15
N ARG A 298 -3.21 -12.86 -13.96
CA ARG A 298 -3.54 -11.49 -13.53
C ARG A 298 -4.64 -11.46 -12.47
N ALA A 299 -5.58 -12.40 -12.49
CA ALA A 299 -6.68 -12.43 -11.53
C ALA A 299 -6.27 -13.05 -10.19
N GLU A 300 -5.52 -14.16 -10.21
CA GLU A 300 -4.93 -14.76 -9.00
C GLU A 300 -3.88 -13.83 -8.40
N ARG A 301 -2.85 -13.41 -9.15
CA ARG A 301 -1.72 -12.69 -8.57
C ARG A 301 -2.06 -11.28 -8.09
N PHE A 302 -2.97 -10.58 -8.77
CA PHE A 302 -3.39 -9.23 -8.37
C PHE A 302 -4.35 -9.23 -7.17
N GLN A 303 -5.01 -10.36 -6.87
CA GLN A 303 -5.83 -10.51 -5.64
C GLN A 303 -5.11 -11.28 -4.51
N GLU A 304 -4.13 -12.13 -4.81
CA GLU A 304 -3.46 -12.98 -3.82
C GLU A 304 -2.21 -12.36 -3.20
N GLU A 305 -1.50 -11.43 -3.87
CA GLU A 305 -0.24 -10.91 -3.33
C GLU A 305 -0.39 -9.65 -2.47
N GLN A 306 -1.51 -8.90 -2.58
CA GLN A 306 -1.66 -7.68 -1.79
C GLN A 306 -2.82 -7.77 -0.80
N PRO A 307 -2.55 -7.58 0.51
CA PRO A 307 -3.61 -7.55 1.51
C PRO A 307 -4.63 -6.46 1.16
N SER A 308 -5.90 -6.68 1.49
CA SER A 308 -6.89 -5.60 1.38
C SER A 308 -6.47 -4.41 2.24
N ALA A 309 -6.84 -3.19 1.85
CA ALA A 309 -6.50 -1.99 2.61
C ALA A 309 -6.99 -2.09 4.08
N ASP A 310 -8.16 -2.68 4.31
CA ASP A 310 -8.67 -3.01 5.65
C ASP A 310 -7.69 -3.88 6.45
N LEU A 311 -7.22 -4.98 5.86
CA LEU A 311 -6.29 -5.90 6.51
C LEU A 311 -4.93 -5.25 6.76
N MET A 312 -4.42 -4.45 5.81
CA MET A 312 -3.20 -3.67 5.98
C MET A 312 -3.30 -2.78 7.22
N MET A 313 -4.41 -2.06 7.39
CA MET A 313 -4.60 -1.16 8.53
C MET A 313 -4.72 -1.92 9.84
N VAL A 314 -5.45 -3.04 9.88
CA VAL A 314 -5.52 -3.91 11.07
C VAL A 314 -4.13 -4.38 11.49
N ARG A 315 -3.30 -4.81 10.54
CA ARG A 315 -1.92 -5.25 10.82
C ARG A 315 -1.06 -4.10 11.35
N LEU A 316 -1.11 -2.94 10.71
CA LEU A 316 -0.39 -1.75 11.17
C LEU A 316 -0.82 -1.34 12.57
N ASN A 317 -2.13 -1.32 12.86
CA ASN A 317 -2.64 -0.95 14.17
C ASN A 317 -2.13 -1.89 15.28
N HIS A 318 -1.99 -3.18 14.97
CA HIS A 318 -1.44 -4.15 15.90
C HIS A 318 0.09 -4.04 16.09
N MET A 319 0.85 -3.90 15.00
CA MET A 319 2.31 -4.04 15.02
C MET A 319 3.05 -2.72 15.23
N ALA A 320 2.53 -1.61 14.69
CA ALA A 320 3.20 -0.32 14.75
C ALA A 320 3.46 0.18 16.18
N PRO A 321 2.53 0.07 17.16
CA PRO A 321 2.81 0.50 18.53
C PRO A 321 4.04 -0.18 19.12
N ALA A 322 4.20 -1.48 18.86
CA ALA A 322 5.34 -2.26 19.35
C ALA A 322 6.65 -1.84 18.64
N LEU A 323 6.60 -1.59 17.34
CA LEU A 323 7.75 -1.11 16.56
C LEU A 323 8.23 0.28 17.01
N PHE A 324 7.31 1.19 17.29
CA PHE A 324 7.67 2.49 17.86
C PHE A 324 8.22 2.36 19.30
N ALA A 325 7.63 1.50 20.13
CA ALA A 325 8.12 1.25 21.48
C ALA A 325 9.55 0.70 21.49
N VAL A 326 9.91 -0.15 20.51
CA VAL A 326 11.29 -0.58 20.29
C VAL A 326 12.20 0.64 20.08
N LEU A 327 11.87 1.54 19.17
CA LEU A 327 12.70 2.70 18.87
C LEU A 327 12.80 3.68 20.05
N GLU A 328 11.70 3.89 20.78
CA GLU A 328 11.67 4.70 22.01
C GLU A 328 12.67 4.19 23.04
N ARG A 329 12.74 2.87 23.24
CA ARG A 329 13.66 2.23 24.19
C ARG A 329 15.10 2.28 23.74
N LEU A 330 15.37 2.08 22.45
CA LEU A 330 16.72 2.24 21.89
C LEU A 330 17.21 3.67 22.17
N ARG A 331 16.37 4.68 22.01
CA ARG A 331 16.74 6.07 22.33
C ARG A 331 16.86 6.37 23.81
N ALA A 332 16.00 5.80 24.65
CA ALA A 332 16.11 5.96 26.11
C ALA A 332 17.45 5.39 26.60
N ALA A 333 17.80 4.18 26.17
CA ALA A 333 19.08 3.55 26.48
C ALA A 333 20.28 4.38 25.98
N ARG A 334 20.15 5.04 24.81
CA ARG A 334 21.15 5.99 24.30
C ARG A 334 21.33 7.19 25.22
N ALA A 335 20.24 7.82 25.65
CA ALA A 335 20.29 9.03 26.47
C ALA A 335 20.95 8.74 27.83
N GLU A 336 20.60 7.63 28.47
CA GLU A 336 21.20 7.20 29.74
C GLU A 336 22.69 6.87 29.61
N GLY A 337 23.10 6.22 28.50
CA GLY A 337 24.51 5.97 28.21
C GLY A 337 25.32 7.27 28.08
N GLN A 338 24.75 8.28 27.44
CA GLN A 338 25.37 9.60 27.30
C GLN A 338 25.49 10.33 28.66
N GLU A 339 24.47 10.28 29.51
CA GLU A 339 24.50 10.88 30.85
C GLU A 339 25.51 10.21 31.78
N ALA A 340 25.74 8.90 31.63
CA ALA A 340 26.72 8.16 32.42
C ALA A 340 28.19 8.52 32.11
N GLY A 341 28.44 9.33 31.07
CA GLY A 341 29.78 9.84 30.75
C GLY A 341 30.78 8.77 30.30
N ASP A 342 30.30 7.58 29.91
CA ASP A 342 31.17 6.45 29.55
C ASP A 342 31.84 6.57 28.17
N GLY A 343 31.58 7.69 27.47
CA GLY A 343 32.13 7.96 26.14
C GLY A 343 31.60 7.01 25.05
N THR A 344 30.60 6.18 25.35
CA THR A 344 29.93 5.39 24.32
C THR A 344 29.15 6.34 23.41
N THR A 345 29.68 6.50 22.20
CA THR A 345 28.99 7.22 21.13
C THR A 345 27.62 6.58 20.95
N GLY A 346 26.58 7.40 21.15
CA GLY A 346 25.19 7.02 21.35
C GLY A 346 24.70 5.72 20.71
N PHE A 347 23.96 4.95 21.50
CA PHE A 347 23.38 3.66 21.13
C PHE A 347 22.46 3.79 19.91
N ILE A 348 22.92 3.25 18.78
CA ILE A 348 22.20 3.13 17.52
C ILE A 348 22.21 1.64 17.20
N HIS A 349 21.05 1.06 16.89
CA HIS A 349 20.99 -0.37 16.59
C HIS A 349 21.72 -0.67 15.28
N ALA A 350 21.46 0.13 14.25
CA ALA A 350 22.03 0.07 12.90
C ALA A 350 21.75 -1.23 12.12
N ASP A 351 21.26 -2.28 12.75
CA ASP A 351 20.80 -3.52 12.11
C ASP A 351 19.36 -3.89 12.53
N LEU A 352 18.46 -2.90 12.58
CA LEU A 352 17.09 -3.12 13.09
C LEU A 352 16.24 -3.85 12.03
N THR A 353 16.27 -5.19 12.06
CA THR A 353 15.63 -6.06 11.05
C THR A 353 14.57 -6.97 11.68
N PRO A 354 13.67 -7.59 10.89
CA PRO A 354 12.68 -8.52 11.43
C PRO A 354 13.30 -9.75 12.13
N SER A 355 14.52 -10.15 11.77
CA SER A 355 15.22 -11.26 12.41
C SER A 355 15.80 -10.90 13.79
N ASN A 356 15.99 -9.61 14.05
CA ASN A 356 16.55 -9.07 15.30
C ASN A 356 15.46 -8.61 16.29
N LEU A 357 14.20 -8.95 16.00
CA LEU A 357 13.04 -8.68 16.86
C LEU A 357 12.38 -10.00 17.21
N ILE A 358 12.32 -10.33 18.49
CA ILE A 358 11.60 -11.52 18.97
C ILE A 358 10.20 -11.10 19.41
N VAL A 359 9.21 -11.83 18.90
CA VAL A 359 7.80 -11.60 19.17
C VAL A 359 7.39 -12.36 20.41
N ALA A 360 6.93 -11.63 21.42
CA ALA A 360 6.15 -12.16 22.53
C ALA A 360 4.73 -11.62 22.41
N VAL A 361 3.72 -12.49 22.43
CA VAL A 361 2.31 -12.08 22.43
C VAL A 361 1.79 -12.21 23.85
N GLU A 362 1.66 -11.08 24.55
CA GLU A 362 1.19 -11.00 25.93
C GLU A 362 -0.19 -10.31 25.93
N GLU A 363 -1.21 -10.94 26.53
CA GLU A 363 -2.51 -10.31 26.86
C GLU A 363 -3.10 -9.41 25.74
N SER A 364 -3.07 -9.87 24.48
CA SER A 364 -3.52 -9.16 23.25
C SER A 364 -2.62 -8.05 22.69
N ALA A 365 -1.55 -7.68 23.40
CA ALA A 365 -0.53 -6.76 22.90
C ALA A 365 0.66 -7.53 22.29
N MET A 366 1.14 -7.05 21.14
CA MET A 366 2.41 -7.52 20.60
C MET A 366 3.54 -6.83 21.38
N LYS A 367 4.40 -7.62 21.98
CA LYS A 367 5.64 -7.18 22.60
C LYS A 367 6.80 -7.60 21.71
N LEU A 368 7.68 -6.65 21.42
CA LEU A 368 8.87 -6.90 20.62
C LEU A 368 10.10 -6.68 21.50
N THR A 369 10.90 -7.73 21.62
CA THR A 369 12.17 -7.70 22.33
C THR A 369 13.29 -7.62 21.30
N VAL A 370 14.17 -6.62 21.46
CA VAL A 370 15.30 -6.41 20.56
C VAL A 370 16.44 -7.33 20.95
N VAL A 371 16.99 -8.02 19.97
CA VAL A 371 18.16 -8.88 20.12
C VAL A 371 19.24 -8.50 19.11
N ASP A 372 20.46 -8.93 19.38
CA ASP A 372 21.59 -8.82 18.45
C ASP A 372 21.95 -7.37 18.06
N PHE A 373 22.54 -6.65 19.02
CA PHE A 373 22.87 -5.24 18.87
C PHE A 373 24.07 -4.97 17.96
N GLY A 374 24.00 -3.85 17.24
CA GLY A 374 25.14 -3.29 16.52
C GLY A 374 25.21 -3.67 15.06
N ARG A 375 26.17 -3.06 14.36
CA ARG A 375 26.31 -3.21 12.91
C ARG A 375 26.64 -4.65 12.52
N ASN A 376 25.84 -5.20 11.63
CA ASN A 376 26.16 -6.46 10.98
C ASN A 376 27.07 -6.24 9.77
N TYR A 377 28.36 -6.50 9.96
CA TYR A 377 29.40 -6.31 8.93
C TYR A 377 29.23 -7.21 7.70
N LEU A 378 28.37 -8.23 7.74
CA LEU A 378 28.07 -9.03 6.54
C LEU A 378 27.37 -8.24 5.44
N HIS A 379 26.57 -7.24 5.82
CA HIS A 379 25.83 -6.46 4.85
C HIS A 379 26.74 -5.46 4.12
N THR A 380 27.94 -5.20 4.65
CA THR A 380 28.92 -4.33 4.00
C THR A 380 29.50 -5.01 2.74
N ARG A 381 29.76 -4.23 1.69
CA ARG A 381 30.13 -4.66 0.32
C ARG A 381 31.36 -5.58 0.20
N SER A 382 32.04 -5.91 1.30
CA SER A 382 33.25 -6.73 1.32
C SER A 382 33.01 -8.24 1.24
N VAL A 383 31.78 -8.73 1.47
CA VAL A 383 31.43 -10.15 1.40
C VAL A 383 30.48 -10.37 0.23
N SER A 384 31.03 -10.75 -0.93
CA SER A 384 30.38 -10.92 -2.25
C SER A 384 29.38 -12.10 -2.36
N GLY A 385 28.53 -12.30 -1.35
CA GLY A 385 27.45 -13.29 -1.37
C GLY A 385 26.09 -12.60 -1.36
N GLN A 386 25.06 -13.25 -1.89
CA GLN A 386 23.67 -12.76 -1.94
C GLN A 386 23.30 -11.94 -0.70
N GLN A 387 22.92 -10.67 -0.89
CA GLN A 387 22.36 -9.87 0.19
C GLN A 387 21.14 -10.59 0.74
N GLY A 388 21.21 -11.00 2.02
CA GLY A 388 20.08 -11.61 2.70
C GLY A 388 18.88 -10.65 2.71
N ARG A 389 17.66 -11.19 2.81
CA ARG A 389 16.41 -10.39 2.84
C ARG A 389 16.41 -9.30 3.92
N ASP A 390 17.15 -9.50 5.01
CA ASP A 390 17.26 -8.54 6.10
C ASP A 390 18.04 -7.28 5.71
N ALA A 391 18.92 -7.35 4.69
CA ALA A 391 19.66 -6.19 4.19
C ALA A 391 18.73 -5.08 3.64
N LEU A 392 17.48 -5.41 3.28
CA LEU A 392 16.49 -4.46 2.79
C LEU A 392 15.97 -3.51 3.89
N PHE A 393 16.10 -3.91 5.15
CA PHE A 393 15.69 -3.12 6.32
C PHE A 393 16.82 -2.24 6.82
N VAL A 394 18.07 -2.56 6.48
CA VAL A 394 19.25 -1.83 6.91
C VAL A 394 19.42 -0.57 6.06
N ALA A 395 19.69 0.55 6.72
CA ALA A 395 19.85 1.83 6.06
C ALA A 395 21.11 1.84 5.14
N PRO A 396 21.05 2.45 3.94
CA PRO A 396 22.15 2.41 2.98
C PRO A 396 23.49 2.91 3.52
N GLU A 397 23.49 3.96 4.32
CA GLU A 397 24.70 4.53 4.94
C GLU A 397 25.34 3.58 5.98
N VAL A 398 24.56 2.68 6.59
CA VAL A 398 25.11 1.60 7.41
C VAL A 398 25.81 0.56 6.54
N LEU A 399 25.21 0.20 5.40
CA LEU A 399 25.78 -0.75 4.43
C LEU A 399 27.10 -0.22 3.82
N GLU A 400 27.19 1.10 3.67
CA GLU A 400 28.36 1.81 3.14
C GLU A 400 29.40 2.15 4.22
N ASN A 401 29.11 1.79 5.47
CA ASN A 401 29.96 2.00 6.64
C ASN A 401 30.29 3.48 6.89
N GLU A 402 29.34 4.37 6.61
CA GLU A 402 29.46 5.80 6.88
C GLU A 402 29.35 6.11 8.38
N SER A 403 29.80 7.29 8.81
CA SER A 403 29.78 7.69 10.22
C SER A 403 28.44 8.25 10.68
N ASP A 404 27.60 8.76 9.77
CA ASP A 404 26.31 9.34 10.10
C ASP A 404 25.22 8.26 10.12
N VAL A 405 24.97 7.66 11.29
CA VAL A 405 23.95 6.60 11.45
C VAL A 405 22.80 6.99 12.36
N GLU A 406 22.69 8.26 12.76
CA GLU A 406 21.70 8.68 13.75
C GLU A 406 20.25 8.45 13.29
N SER A 407 20.02 8.48 11.98
CA SER A 407 18.72 8.26 11.38
C SER A 407 18.53 6.86 10.78
N ALA A 408 19.51 5.97 10.90
CA ALA A 408 19.46 4.63 10.30
C ALA A 408 18.31 3.78 10.87
N ASP A 409 18.03 3.93 12.17
CA ASP A 409 16.94 3.20 12.82
C ASP A 409 15.55 3.72 12.38
N PHE A 410 15.45 4.97 11.90
CA PHE A 410 14.21 5.47 11.29
C PHE A 410 13.95 4.86 9.92
N TYR A 411 14.99 4.70 9.10
CA TYR A 411 14.87 3.99 7.83
C TYR A 411 14.36 2.57 8.07
N SER A 412 15.00 1.89 9.03
CA SER A 412 14.65 0.52 9.44
C SER A 412 13.20 0.43 9.94
N LEU A 413 12.77 1.37 10.78
CA LEU A 413 11.39 1.49 11.23
C LEU A 413 10.43 1.65 10.03
N GLY A 414 10.74 2.50 9.07
CA GLY A 414 9.92 2.70 7.88
C GLY A 414 9.75 1.40 7.07
N GLN A 415 10.84 0.65 6.87
CA GLN A 415 10.80 -0.66 6.21
C GLN A 415 10.01 -1.70 7.00
N LEU A 416 10.13 -1.69 8.33
CA LEU A 416 9.36 -2.55 9.23
C LEU A 416 7.87 -2.23 9.19
N LEU A 417 7.48 -0.96 9.11
CA LEU A 417 6.08 -0.54 8.94
C LEU A 417 5.50 -1.01 7.60
N ILE A 418 6.28 -0.90 6.51
CA ILE A 418 5.89 -1.42 5.19
C ILE A 418 5.67 -2.93 5.24
N ALA A 419 6.61 -3.67 5.84
CA ALA A 419 6.49 -5.12 6.02
C ALA A 419 5.31 -5.49 6.94
N ALA A 420 5.08 -4.71 8.00
CA ALA A 420 3.96 -4.88 8.92
C ALA A 420 2.61 -4.69 8.20
N ALA A 421 2.50 -3.75 7.27
CA ALA A 421 1.33 -3.60 6.40
C ALA A 421 1.10 -4.82 5.49
N GLY A 422 2.10 -5.70 5.33
CA GLY A 422 2.03 -6.85 4.44
C GLY A 422 2.37 -6.53 3.00
N ALA A 423 2.98 -5.38 2.76
CA ALA A 423 3.55 -5.04 1.47
C ALA A 423 4.97 -5.61 1.36
N GLU A 424 5.36 -5.98 0.14
CA GLU A 424 6.72 -6.43 -0.15
C GLU A 424 7.70 -5.26 0.03
N VAL A 425 8.76 -5.46 0.81
CA VAL A 425 9.82 -4.47 0.98
C VAL A 425 10.72 -4.48 -0.25
N VAL A 426 10.89 -3.32 -0.88
CA VAL A 426 11.68 -3.16 -2.10
C VAL A 426 13.00 -2.44 -1.76
N PRO A 427 14.14 -2.85 -2.37
CA PRO A 427 15.40 -2.13 -2.22
C PRO A 427 15.29 -0.64 -2.61
N GLY A 428 16.15 0.20 -2.03
CA GLY A 428 16.33 1.58 -2.46
C GLY A 428 15.33 2.58 -1.89
N GLY A 429 14.61 2.22 -0.82
CA GLY A 429 13.75 3.18 -0.12
C GLY A 429 12.46 3.54 -0.86
N VAL A 430 11.98 2.68 -1.76
CA VAL A 430 10.72 2.90 -2.46
C VAL A 430 9.57 2.31 -1.66
N VAL A 431 8.57 3.13 -1.35
CA VAL A 431 7.33 2.65 -0.71
C VAL A 431 6.51 1.87 -1.74
N PRO A 432 6.01 0.67 -1.41
CA PRO A 432 5.23 -0.15 -2.32
C PRO A 432 3.94 0.55 -2.79
N ASP A 433 3.60 0.28 -4.06
CA ASP A 433 2.44 0.89 -4.72
C ASP A 433 1.11 0.61 -4.01
N ALA A 434 1.03 -0.49 -3.26
CA ALA A 434 -0.12 -0.91 -2.46
C ALA A 434 -0.66 0.18 -1.51
N LEU A 435 0.24 1.02 -0.99
CA LEU A 435 -0.07 2.02 0.04
C LEU A 435 -0.63 3.33 -0.54
N TYR A 436 -0.52 3.58 -1.85
CA TYR A 436 -0.89 4.87 -2.45
C TYR A 436 -2.39 5.05 -2.79
N PRO A 437 -3.15 4.06 -3.29
CA PRO A 437 -4.53 4.28 -3.73
C PRO A 437 -5.47 4.56 -2.57
N TYR A 438 -5.31 3.82 -1.47
CA TYR A 438 -6.25 3.79 -0.36
C TYR A 438 -5.76 4.53 0.87
N THR A 439 -4.44 4.55 1.10
CA THR A 439 -3.85 5.09 2.33
C THR A 439 -2.75 6.14 2.05
N PRO A 440 -3.00 7.20 1.24
CA PRO A 440 -2.00 8.23 0.92
C PRO A 440 -1.26 8.81 2.12
N ILE A 441 -1.94 8.93 3.27
CA ILE A 441 -1.37 9.46 4.51
C ILE A 441 -0.33 8.50 5.09
N ILE A 442 -0.60 7.18 5.06
CA ILE A 442 0.35 6.15 5.51
C ILE A 442 1.54 6.06 4.56
N ALA A 443 1.30 6.11 3.24
CA ALA A 443 2.38 6.16 2.24
C ALA A 443 3.27 7.40 2.45
N ARG A 444 2.66 8.57 2.71
CA ARG A 444 3.36 9.82 3.03
C ARG A 444 4.26 9.68 4.26
N PHE A 445 3.79 9.03 5.33
CA PHE A 445 4.59 8.79 6.53
C PHE A 445 5.76 7.85 6.26
N CYS A 446 5.51 6.73 5.58
CA CYS A 446 6.55 5.76 5.24
C CYS A 446 7.62 6.38 4.33
N GLU A 447 7.22 7.14 3.30
CA GLU A 447 8.15 7.82 2.39
C GLU A 447 9.11 8.78 3.11
N ASP A 448 8.64 9.41 4.19
CA ASP A 448 9.45 10.34 4.96
C ASP A 448 10.47 9.61 5.87
N LEU A 449 10.26 8.33 6.15
CA LEU A 449 11.20 7.49 6.92
C LEU A 449 12.22 6.78 6.02
N VAL A 450 11.80 6.22 4.89
CA VAL A 450 12.62 5.29 4.09
C VAL A 450 13.53 5.97 3.06
N GLN A 451 13.95 7.22 3.26
CA GLN A 451 14.90 7.84 2.34
C GLN A 451 16.27 7.19 2.39
N VAL A 452 16.87 6.96 1.21
CA VAL A 452 18.26 6.51 1.09
C VAL A 452 19.20 7.53 1.74
N SER A 453 19.05 8.81 1.40
CA SER A 453 19.82 9.90 2.00
C SER A 453 19.32 10.20 3.44
N PRO A 454 20.17 10.10 4.47
CA PRO A 454 19.83 10.39 5.86
C PRO A 454 19.24 11.80 6.07
N GLU A 455 19.80 12.80 5.39
CA GLU A 455 19.36 14.19 5.48
C GLU A 455 18.03 14.46 4.77
N GLN A 456 17.46 13.49 4.06
CA GLN A 456 16.14 13.59 3.45
C GLN A 456 15.07 12.84 4.23
N ARG A 457 15.43 12.24 5.36
CA ARG A 457 14.47 11.63 6.29
C ARG A 457 13.82 12.70 7.14
N LEU A 458 12.57 12.43 7.52
CA LEU A 458 11.78 13.28 8.40
C LEU A 458 11.67 14.73 7.86
N LEU A 459 11.52 14.92 6.55
CA LEU A 459 11.31 16.26 5.96
C LEU A 459 9.97 16.85 6.33
N LEU A 460 8.95 15.99 6.47
CA LEU A 460 7.57 16.39 6.75
C LEU A 460 7.28 16.32 8.25
N TYR A 461 7.80 15.30 8.93
CA TYR A 461 7.49 15.03 10.33
C TYR A 461 8.61 15.42 11.31
N GLY A 462 9.78 15.85 10.81
CA GLY A 462 10.96 16.11 11.64
C GLY A 462 11.05 17.48 12.31
N GLY A 463 10.10 18.39 12.05
CA GLY A 463 10.16 19.76 12.58
C GLY A 463 11.35 20.58 12.07
N ALA A 464 11.70 21.65 12.80
CA ALA A 464 12.82 22.54 12.43
C ALA A 464 14.20 21.94 12.76
N GLN A 465 14.28 21.09 13.77
CA GLN A 465 15.50 20.38 14.18
C GLN A 465 15.23 18.88 14.16
N ARG A 466 15.76 18.19 13.15
CA ARG A 466 15.52 16.74 12.95
C ARG A 466 16.12 15.86 14.04
N ALA A 467 17.13 16.35 14.75
CA ALA A 467 17.73 15.64 15.88
C ALA A 467 16.75 15.48 17.05
N ASP A 468 15.82 16.43 17.23
CA ASP A 468 14.93 16.53 18.39
C ASP A 468 13.57 15.87 18.16
N VAL A 469 13.44 15.04 17.12
CA VAL A 469 12.15 14.45 16.78
C VAL A 469 11.74 13.47 17.86
N SER A 470 10.65 13.80 18.55
CA SER A 470 10.02 12.94 19.55
C SER A 470 9.42 11.70 18.90
N ILE A 471 9.95 10.52 19.24
CA ILE A 471 9.38 9.24 18.77
C ILE A 471 7.95 9.04 19.29
N PRO A 472 7.62 9.35 20.56
CA PRO A 472 6.24 9.28 21.03
C PRO A 472 5.28 10.12 20.19
N ASP A 473 5.72 11.30 19.71
CA ASP A 473 4.91 12.12 18.82
C ASP A 473 4.76 11.48 17.44
N LEU A 474 5.84 10.95 16.85
CA LEU A 474 5.77 10.19 15.59
C LEU A 474 4.82 8.98 15.71
N ARG A 475 4.91 8.23 16.82
CA ARG A 475 4.05 7.11 17.14
C ARG A 475 2.59 7.54 17.23
N ALA A 476 2.31 8.55 18.05
CA ALA A 476 0.96 9.08 18.21
C ALA A 476 0.39 9.58 16.89
N VAL A 477 1.22 10.19 16.04
CA VAL A 477 0.83 10.61 14.70
C VAL A 477 0.47 9.42 13.83
N PHE A 478 1.36 8.44 13.73
CA PHE A 478 1.17 7.28 12.88
C PHE A 478 -0.03 6.42 13.29
N ILE A 479 -0.14 6.06 14.57
CA ILE A 479 -1.25 5.22 15.06
C ILE A 479 -2.59 5.90 14.82
N HIS A 480 -2.66 7.19 15.11
CA HIS A 480 -3.86 7.96 14.81
C HIS A 480 -4.17 7.97 13.31
N GLU A 481 -3.18 8.18 12.43
CA GLU A 481 -3.39 8.12 10.98
C GLU A 481 -3.91 6.74 10.52
N VAL A 482 -3.39 5.65 11.10
CA VAL A 482 -3.89 4.29 10.85
C VAL A 482 -5.33 4.12 11.31
N ASP A 483 -5.67 4.55 12.54
CA ASP A 483 -7.03 4.45 13.08
C ASP A 483 -8.05 5.22 12.23
N VAL A 484 -7.69 6.43 11.79
CA VAL A 484 -8.54 7.27 10.94
C VAL A 484 -8.80 6.61 9.59
N VAL A 485 -7.76 6.05 8.97
CA VAL A 485 -7.89 5.34 7.70
C VAL A 485 -8.69 4.04 7.88
N GLN A 486 -8.44 3.28 8.94
CA GLN A 486 -9.16 2.05 9.26
C GLN A 486 -10.65 2.31 9.49
N GLY A 487 -11.00 3.34 10.27
CA GLY A 487 -12.39 3.74 10.51
C GLY A 487 -13.09 4.27 9.25
N ALA A 488 -12.33 4.85 8.31
CA ALA A 488 -12.84 5.28 7.02
C ALA A 488 -13.15 4.08 6.10
N LEU A 489 -12.25 3.08 6.04
CA LEU A 489 -12.39 1.91 5.17
C LEU A 489 -13.38 0.85 5.69
N THR A 490 -13.41 0.58 7.01
CA THR A 490 -14.32 -0.40 7.63
C THR A 490 -15.79 -0.07 7.33
N PHE A 491 -16.10 1.21 7.19
CA PHE A 491 -17.44 1.63 6.81
C PHE A 491 -17.78 1.30 5.36
N GLU A 492 -16.86 1.47 4.43
CA GLU A 492 -17.08 1.07 3.04
C GLU A 492 -17.33 -0.43 2.95
N SER A 493 -16.53 -1.25 3.64
CA SER A 493 -16.70 -2.71 3.62
C SER A 493 -17.99 -3.17 4.30
N SER A 494 -18.44 -2.50 5.37
CA SER A 494 -19.76 -2.76 5.97
C SER A 494 -20.94 -2.48 5.02
N LEU A 495 -20.82 -1.47 4.15
CA LEU A 495 -21.82 -1.19 3.12
C LEU A 495 -21.80 -2.23 1.99
N GLU A 496 -20.67 -2.88 1.76
CA GLU A 496 -20.49 -3.88 0.69
C GLU A 496 -21.02 -5.28 1.05
N LYS A 497 -20.92 -5.72 2.31
CA LYS A 497 -21.26 -7.10 2.74
C LYS A 497 -22.75 -7.49 2.67
N SER A 498 -23.64 -6.63 2.16
CA SER A 498 -25.09 -6.73 2.38
C SER A 498 -25.98 -7.09 1.17
N LYS A 499 -25.52 -7.75 0.08
CA LYS A 499 -26.31 -8.55 -0.92
C LYS A 499 -25.56 -8.80 -2.25
N PRO A 500 -25.95 -9.82 -3.06
CA PRO A 500 -25.36 -10.14 -4.38
C PRO A 500 -25.54 -9.10 -5.49
N SER A 501 -26.20 -7.96 -5.21
CA SER A 501 -26.32 -6.82 -6.14
C SER A 501 -25.04 -5.99 -6.28
N TYR A 502 -23.86 -6.55 -6.02
CA TYR A 502 -22.55 -5.87 -5.95
C TYR A 502 -22.22 -5.07 -7.22
N LEU A 503 -22.53 -5.61 -8.40
CA LEU A 503 -22.34 -4.92 -9.69
C LEU A 503 -23.29 -3.72 -9.86
N VAL A 504 -24.53 -3.83 -9.39
CA VAL A 504 -25.54 -2.75 -9.46
C VAL A 504 -25.30 -1.72 -8.35
N ARG A 505 -24.67 -2.09 -7.22
CA ARG A 505 -24.32 -1.15 -6.13
C ARG A 505 -23.01 -0.41 -6.35
N ARG A 506 -22.21 -0.80 -7.35
CA ARG A 506 -21.07 -0.04 -7.87
C ARG A 506 -21.48 1.12 -8.80
N ILE A 507 -22.77 1.22 -9.16
CA ILE A 507 -23.40 2.43 -9.71
C ILE A 507 -23.12 3.60 -8.76
N PRO A 508 -22.96 4.86 -9.25
CA PRO A 508 -22.24 5.86 -8.50
C PRO A 508 -22.87 6.08 -7.15
N ARG A 509 -22.02 5.93 -6.14
CA ARG A 509 -22.21 6.58 -4.85
C ARG A 509 -21.50 7.91 -4.99
N PRO A 510 -22.15 8.97 -5.52
CA PRO A 510 -21.52 10.29 -5.63
C PRO A 510 -20.96 10.76 -4.28
N PHE A 511 -21.51 10.22 -3.19
CA PHE A 511 -21.09 10.49 -1.82
C PHE A 511 -20.03 9.55 -1.23
N ALA A 512 -19.56 8.50 -1.90
CA ALA A 512 -18.55 7.60 -1.32
C ALA A 512 -17.26 8.35 -0.95
N ALA A 513 -16.68 9.06 -1.93
CA ALA A 513 -15.47 9.85 -1.71
C ALA A 513 -15.68 11.02 -0.72
N PRO A 514 -16.76 11.82 -0.78
CA PRO A 514 -17.05 12.81 0.26
C PRO A 514 -17.19 12.23 1.67
N VAL A 515 -17.86 11.08 1.82
CA VAL A 515 -18.01 10.42 3.12
C VAL A 515 -16.65 9.94 3.63
N LEU A 516 -15.82 9.35 2.76
CA LEU A 516 -14.45 9.00 3.07
C LEU A 516 -13.64 10.24 3.51
N GLN A 517 -13.65 11.31 2.73
CA GLN A 517 -12.94 12.56 3.05
C GLN A 517 -13.46 13.22 4.33
N ALA A 518 -14.75 13.17 4.60
CA ALA A 518 -15.35 13.71 5.83
C ALA A 518 -14.87 12.95 7.07
N ARG A 519 -14.75 11.63 6.97
CA ARG A 519 -14.22 10.80 8.06
C ARG A 519 -12.75 11.02 8.27
N LEU A 520 -11.97 11.07 7.20
CA LEU A 520 -10.55 11.42 7.26
C LEU A 520 -10.37 12.79 7.92
N LEU A 521 -11.16 13.80 7.52
CA LEU A 521 -11.09 15.12 8.13
C LEU A 521 -11.46 15.12 9.62
N ARG A 522 -12.57 14.47 10.00
CA ARG A 522 -13.01 14.39 11.41
C ARG A 522 -11.95 13.71 12.27
N GLY A 523 -11.46 12.56 11.82
CA GLY A 523 -10.36 11.87 12.47
C GLY A 523 -9.14 12.79 12.62
N LEU A 524 -8.68 13.41 11.53
CA LEU A 524 -7.55 14.35 11.59
C LEU A 524 -7.81 15.54 12.54
N GLN A 525 -9.04 16.04 12.64
CA GLN A 525 -9.41 17.11 13.58
C GLN A 525 -9.35 16.65 15.04
N GLU A 526 -9.83 15.45 15.33
CA GLU A 526 -9.75 14.81 16.65
C GLU A 526 -8.27 14.58 17.07
N ALA A 527 -7.39 14.31 16.10
CA ALA A 527 -5.95 14.15 16.31
C ALA A 527 -5.25 15.38 16.88
N VAL A 528 -5.75 16.58 16.54
CA VAL A 528 -5.04 17.84 16.81
C VAL A 528 -5.28 18.23 18.25
N SER A 529 -4.57 17.52 19.13
CA SER A 529 -4.36 17.93 20.49
C SER A 529 -3.67 19.31 20.51
N PRO A 530 -4.01 20.20 21.45
CA PRO A 530 -3.49 21.57 21.49
C PRO A 530 -1.96 21.71 21.48
N GLY A 531 -1.20 20.64 21.80
CA GLY A 531 0.26 20.64 21.90
C GLY A 531 1.05 20.20 20.65
N THR A 532 0.49 19.39 19.74
CA THR A 532 1.24 18.75 18.63
C THR A 532 1.05 19.46 17.28
N ARG A 533 1.27 20.78 17.25
CA ARG A 533 0.95 21.64 16.09
C ARG A 533 1.97 21.61 14.94
N THR A 534 3.21 21.17 15.18
CA THR A 534 4.32 21.33 14.23
C THR A 534 4.25 20.27 13.12
N GLY A 535 3.39 20.47 12.11
CA GLY A 535 3.38 19.69 10.87
C GLY A 535 1.99 19.30 10.34
N ARG A 536 0.96 19.29 11.19
CA ARG A 536 -0.41 18.88 10.82
C ARG A 536 -1.26 19.99 10.20
N ASP A 537 -0.93 21.25 10.46
CA ASP A 537 -1.71 22.40 9.97
C ASP A 537 -1.88 22.44 8.44
N PRO A 538 -0.84 22.25 7.62
CA PRO A 538 -1.00 22.22 6.17
C PRO A 538 -1.86 21.05 5.70
N LEU A 539 -1.71 19.89 6.34
CA LEU A 539 -2.44 18.67 6.00
C LEU A 539 -3.93 18.81 6.35
N LEU A 540 -4.26 19.36 7.52
CA LEU A 540 -5.64 19.67 7.90
C LEU A 540 -6.29 20.68 6.96
N ARG A 541 -5.59 21.76 6.60
CA ARG A 541 -6.13 22.74 5.63
C ARG A 541 -6.41 22.07 4.30
N ASN A 542 -5.45 21.29 3.80
CA ASN A 542 -5.61 20.55 2.56
C ASN A 542 -6.74 19.51 2.62
N ALA A 543 -6.91 18.81 3.75
CA ALA A 543 -8.00 17.86 3.94
C ALA A 543 -9.38 18.55 3.97
N ARG A 544 -9.48 19.74 4.61
CA ARG A 544 -10.70 20.57 4.56
C ARG A 544 -11.03 21.01 3.15
N ASP A 545 -10.03 21.48 2.41
CA ASP A 545 -10.20 21.90 1.03
C ASP A 545 -10.64 20.71 0.16
N LEU A 546 -9.97 19.56 0.27
CA LEU A 546 -10.32 18.34 -0.47
C LEU A 546 -11.72 17.82 -0.13
N MET A 547 -12.11 17.86 1.14
CA MET A 547 -13.47 17.53 1.56
C MET A 547 -14.48 18.49 0.94
N ALA A 548 -14.25 19.81 1.04
CA ALA A 548 -15.16 20.81 0.49
C ALA A 548 -15.36 20.59 -1.02
N TRP A 549 -14.29 20.40 -1.78
CA TRP A 549 -14.37 20.12 -3.21
C TRP A 549 -15.05 18.79 -3.54
N SER A 550 -14.82 17.75 -2.74
CA SER A 550 -15.50 16.47 -2.90
C SER A 550 -17.01 16.59 -2.65
N VAL A 551 -17.41 17.29 -1.59
CA VAL A 551 -18.82 17.58 -1.27
C VAL A 551 -19.47 18.41 -2.38
N ILE A 552 -18.81 19.47 -2.86
CA ILE A 552 -19.31 20.29 -3.98
C ILE A 552 -19.53 19.41 -5.22
N SER A 553 -18.55 18.56 -5.58
CA SER A 553 -18.69 17.65 -6.72
C SER A 553 -19.86 16.68 -6.57
N ALA A 554 -20.04 16.08 -5.39
CA ALA A 554 -21.14 15.17 -5.14
C ALA A 554 -22.50 15.88 -5.16
N ALA A 555 -22.61 17.05 -4.52
CA ALA A 555 -23.82 17.85 -4.49
C ALA A 555 -24.24 18.30 -5.90
N LEU A 556 -23.31 18.81 -6.70
CA LEU A 556 -23.58 19.19 -8.10
C LEU A 556 -24.00 18.00 -8.94
N THR A 557 -23.35 16.85 -8.78
CA THR A 557 -23.70 15.61 -9.49
C THR A 557 -25.11 15.16 -9.14
N VAL A 558 -25.47 15.21 -7.86
CA VAL A 558 -26.80 14.78 -7.38
C VAL A 558 -27.88 15.75 -7.82
N PHE A 559 -27.62 17.06 -7.75
CA PHE A 559 -28.56 18.09 -8.18
C PHE A 559 -28.85 17.98 -9.68
N VAL A 560 -27.81 18.00 -10.53
CA VAL A 560 -27.98 17.90 -11.99
C VAL A 560 -28.48 16.51 -12.39
N GLY A 561 -28.10 15.48 -11.65
CA GLY A 561 -28.57 14.10 -11.88
C GLY A 561 -30.04 13.94 -11.57
N ALA A 562 -30.54 14.56 -10.49
CA ALA A 562 -31.96 14.61 -10.17
C ALA A 562 -32.74 15.35 -11.25
N ALA A 563 -32.25 16.52 -11.69
CA ALA A 563 -32.88 17.27 -12.79
C ALA A 563 -32.94 16.46 -14.10
N ALA A 564 -31.85 15.79 -14.48
CA ALA A 564 -31.82 14.93 -15.66
C ALA A 564 -32.74 13.71 -15.51
N THR A 565 -32.84 13.14 -14.31
CA THR A 565 -33.73 12.01 -14.01
C THR A 565 -35.19 12.44 -14.14
N ASP A 566 -35.55 13.61 -13.64
CA ASP A 566 -36.90 14.16 -13.72
C ASP A 566 -37.32 14.43 -15.16
N ALA A 567 -36.40 14.98 -15.97
CA ALA A 567 -36.61 15.16 -17.40
C ALA A 567 -36.96 13.82 -18.07
N VAL A 568 -36.22 12.75 -17.75
CA VAL A 568 -36.47 11.40 -18.27
C VAL A 568 -37.78 10.81 -17.74
N LEU A 569 -38.11 10.96 -16.45
CA LEU A 569 -39.36 10.43 -15.89
C LEU A 569 -40.60 11.14 -16.45
N GLY A 570 -40.52 12.46 -16.63
CA GLY A 570 -41.57 13.26 -17.27
C GLY A 570 -41.90 12.78 -18.68
N LEU A 571 -40.88 12.40 -19.46
CA LEU A 571 -41.04 11.88 -20.82
C LEU A 571 -41.88 10.60 -20.89
N PHE A 572 -41.71 9.71 -19.92
CA PHE A 572 -42.49 8.47 -19.87
C PHE A 572 -43.83 8.63 -19.15
N LYS A 573 -44.16 9.84 -18.67
CA LYS A 573 -45.30 10.11 -17.78
C LYS A 573 -45.32 9.16 -16.56
N ILE A 574 -44.15 8.69 -16.14
CA ILE A 574 -43.98 7.81 -14.98
C ILE A 574 -43.86 8.71 -13.77
N GLY A 575 -44.99 9.12 -13.19
CA GLY A 575 -45.00 9.88 -11.95
C GLY A 575 -46.32 10.59 -11.65
N GLY A 576 -47.04 10.09 -10.64
CA GLY A 576 -48.07 10.87 -9.91
C GLY A 576 -47.55 11.43 -8.57
N GLY A 577 -46.24 11.35 -8.31
CA GLY A 577 -45.58 11.75 -7.06
C GLY A 577 -44.63 12.94 -7.22
N THR A 578 -44.05 13.39 -6.11
CA THR A 578 -43.03 14.46 -6.10
C THR A 578 -41.81 14.03 -6.92
N SER A 579 -41.41 14.87 -7.86
CA SER A 579 -40.23 14.61 -8.70
C SER A 579 -38.96 14.57 -7.84
N PRO A 580 -37.98 13.68 -8.11
CA PRO A 580 -36.71 13.62 -7.41
C PRO A 580 -36.00 14.97 -7.17
N LEU A 581 -36.05 15.91 -8.13
CA LEU A 581 -35.51 17.27 -7.95
C LEU A 581 -36.34 18.07 -6.95
N GLN A 582 -37.67 18.08 -7.07
CA GLN A 582 -38.54 18.75 -6.09
C GLN A 582 -38.35 18.18 -4.69
N TRP A 583 -38.22 16.85 -4.56
CA TRP A 583 -37.92 16.19 -3.29
C TRP A 583 -36.57 16.65 -2.73
N LEU A 584 -35.52 16.68 -3.56
CA LEU A 584 -34.19 17.11 -3.14
C LEU A 584 -34.19 18.58 -2.70
N VAL A 585 -34.83 19.45 -3.48
CA VAL A 585 -34.97 20.88 -3.22
C VAL A 585 -35.75 21.13 -1.94
N ALA A 586 -36.88 20.44 -1.75
CA ALA A 586 -37.67 20.54 -0.53
C ALA A 586 -36.83 20.14 0.69
N ARG A 587 -36.04 19.06 0.60
CA ARG A 587 -35.15 18.63 1.70
C ARG A 587 -34.03 19.62 2.00
N ILE A 588 -33.43 20.23 0.98
CA ILE A 588 -32.43 21.28 1.16
C ILE A 588 -33.08 22.53 1.76
N GLY A 589 -34.27 22.90 1.27
CA GLY A 589 -35.08 24.02 1.78
C GLY A 589 -35.42 23.84 3.26
N GLU A 590 -35.90 22.66 3.65
CA GLU A 590 -36.16 22.29 5.05
C GLU A 590 -34.89 22.39 5.91
N ALA A 591 -33.76 21.87 5.42
CA ALA A 591 -32.51 21.84 6.19
C ALA A 591 -31.88 23.23 6.39
N VAL A 592 -32.05 24.14 5.43
CA VAL A 592 -31.43 25.48 5.43
C VAL A 592 -32.43 26.59 5.80
N GLY A 593 -33.72 26.25 5.96
CA GLY A 593 -34.79 27.24 6.16
C GLY A 593 -35.05 28.11 4.92
N TRP A 594 -34.76 27.58 3.73
CA TRP A 594 -34.87 28.30 2.47
C TRP A 594 -36.21 28.05 1.81
N GLN A 595 -36.98 29.11 1.51
CA GLN A 595 -38.18 29.01 0.69
C GLN A 595 -37.79 28.81 -0.78
N GLU A 596 -38.49 27.91 -1.47
CA GLU A 596 -38.21 27.56 -2.87
C GLU A 596 -38.23 28.81 -3.76
N PRO A 597 -37.11 29.12 -4.44
CA PRO A 597 -37.08 30.25 -5.35
C PRO A 597 -38.01 30.00 -6.55
N GLY A 598 -38.83 30.98 -6.93
CA GLY A 598 -39.74 30.84 -8.08
C GLY A 598 -39.07 30.50 -9.40
N TRP A 599 -37.78 30.81 -9.57
CA TRP A 599 -37.00 30.39 -10.75
C TRP A 599 -36.79 28.87 -10.81
N LEU A 600 -36.80 28.18 -9.66
CA LEU A 600 -36.62 26.74 -9.61
C LEU A 600 -37.87 25.99 -10.09
N ALA A 601 -39.05 26.52 -9.77
CA ALA A 601 -40.31 26.05 -10.34
C ALA A 601 -40.28 26.16 -11.87
N HIS A 602 -39.77 27.26 -12.43
CA HIS A 602 -39.60 27.41 -13.88
C HIS A 602 -38.68 26.36 -14.51
N LEU A 603 -37.65 25.87 -13.79
CA LEU A 603 -36.78 24.80 -14.29
C LEU A 603 -37.48 23.43 -14.32
N THR A 604 -38.51 23.21 -13.50
CA THR A 604 -39.27 21.96 -13.47
C THR A 604 -40.37 21.86 -14.52
N HIS A 605 -40.67 22.95 -15.23
CA HIS A 605 -41.83 23.06 -16.14
C HIS A 605 -41.48 22.99 -17.64
N ARG A 606 -40.26 22.58 -18.00
CA ARG A 606 -39.93 22.37 -19.42
C ARG A 606 -40.55 21.06 -19.89
N ASP A 607 -41.43 21.14 -20.90
CA ASP A 607 -41.99 19.98 -21.56
C ASP A 607 -40.94 19.33 -22.47
N PHE A 608 -40.30 18.28 -21.97
CA PHE A 608 -39.43 17.45 -22.80
C PHE A 608 -40.27 16.58 -23.73
N THR A 609 -39.80 16.42 -24.96
CA THR A 609 -40.37 15.56 -26.00
C THR A 609 -39.51 14.32 -26.23
N ARG A 610 -40.04 13.30 -26.90
CA ARG A 610 -39.26 12.08 -27.19
C ARG A 610 -37.97 12.37 -27.97
N ASP A 611 -37.95 13.44 -28.75
CA ASP A 611 -36.79 13.87 -29.54
C ASP A 611 -35.63 14.39 -28.65
N ASP A 612 -35.90 14.67 -27.38
CA ASP A 612 -34.91 15.10 -26.39
C ASP A 612 -34.20 13.95 -25.67
N ILE A 613 -34.74 12.73 -25.72
CA ILE A 613 -34.17 11.53 -25.06
C ILE A 613 -32.68 11.33 -25.41
N PRO A 614 -32.27 11.41 -26.69
CA PRO A 614 -30.88 11.24 -27.09
C PRO A 614 -29.92 12.21 -26.38
N ALA A 615 -30.30 13.49 -26.31
CA ALA A 615 -29.50 14.53 -25.67
C ALA A 615 -29.42 14.33 -24.15
N LEU A 616 -30.54 13.98 -23.51
CA LEU A 616 -30.60 13.68 -22.08
C LEU A 616 -29.78 12.44 -21.71
N LEU A 617 -29.81 11.39 -22.53
CA LEU A 617 -29.02 10.17 -22.33
C LEU A 617 -27.51 10.46 -22.39
N VAL A 618 -27.08 11.23 -23.39
CA VAL A 618 -25.68 11.66 -23.50
C VAL A 618 -25.29 12.53 -22.31
N GLY A 619 -26.11 13.52 -21.96
CA GLY A 619 -25.87 14.39 -20.81
C GLY A 619 -25.71 13.58 -19.52
N PHE A 620 -26.65 12.68 -19.22
CA PHE A 620 -26.58 11.82 -18.05
C PHE A 620 -25.31 10.95 -18.04
N SER A 621 -24.93 10.35 -19.18
CA SER A 621 -23.70 9.56 -19.27
C SER A 621 -22.44 10.37 -18.93
N TYR A 622 -22.36 11.64 -19.37
CA TYR A 622 -21.27 12.55 -19.05
C TYR A 622 -21.26 12.96 -17.58
N LEU A 623 -22.43 13.15 -16.97
CA LEU A 623 -22.53 13.43 -15.54
C LEU A 623 -21.98 12.28 -14.69
N LEU A 624 -22.35 11.04 -15.04
CA LEU A 624 -21.86 9.83 -14.37
C LEU A 624 -20.34 9.71 -14.52
N VAL A 625 -19.81 9.82 -15.75
CA VAL A 625 -18.38 9.72 -16.02
C VAL A 625 -17.60 10.85 -15.36
N GLY A 626 -18.04 12.10 -15.50
CA GLY A 626 -17.33 13.27 -14.97
C GLY A 626 -17.22 13.26 -13.46
N SER A 627 -18.31 12.88 -12.77
CA SER A 627 -18.30 12.70 -11.32
C SER A 627 -17.36 11.58 -10.90
N GLN A 628 -17.43 10.41 -11.54
CA GLN A 628 -16.55 9.29 -11.24
C GLN A 628 -15.08 9.61 -11.55
N TYR A 629 -14.80 10.30 -12.65
CA TYR A 629 -13.46 10.72 -13.05
C TYR A 629 -12.82 11.59 -11.97
N TYR A 630 -13.53 12.61 -11.48
CA TYR A 630 -13.02 13.44 -10.39
C TYR A 630 -12.89 12.65 -9.08
N GLN A 631 -13.93 11.93 -8.67
CA GLN A 631 -13.97 11.26 -7.38
C GLN A 631 -12.95 10.12 -7.27
N ALA A 632 -12.75 9.35 -8.35
CA ALA A 632 -11.83 8.23 -8.36
C ALA A 632 -10.35 8.66 -8.43
N LEU A 633 -10.04 9.75 -9.14
CA LEU A 633 -8.65 10.16 -9.40
C LEU A 633 -8.17 11.26 -8.45
N PHE A 634 -9.02 12.23 -8.12
CA PHE A 634 -8.57 13.53 -7.58
C PHE A 634 -9.13 13.89 -6.19
N SER A 635 -10.19 13.23 -5.71
CA SER A 635 -10.88 13.58 -4.45
C SER A 635 -9.99 13.62 -3.20
N GLY A 636 -8.87 12.88 -3.20
CA GLY A 636 -7.92 12.83 -2.09
C GLY A 636 -6.50 13.32 -2.44
N THR A 637 -6.31 13.98 -3.59
CA THR A 637 -4.98 14.42 -4.05
C THR A 637 -4.98 15.91 -4.33
N SER A 638 -3.91 16.59 -3.97
CA SER A 638 -3.80 18.04 -4.17
C SER A 638 -2.42 18.39 -4.74
N PRO A 639 -2.34 18.78 -6.03
CA PRO A 639 -1.10 19.27 -6.60
C PRO A 639 -0.57 20.52 -5.87
N LEU A 640 -1.44 21.28 -5.18
CA LEU A 640 -1.07 22.54 -4.50
C LEU A 640 -0.16 22.39 -3.29
N LEU A 641 -0.06 21.19 -2.70
CA LEU A 641 0.84 20.98 -1.55
C LEU A 641 2.28 21.40 -1.86
N GLY A 642 2.72 21.25 -3.13
CA GLY A 642 4.04 21.67 -3.61
C GLY A 642 4.11 23.03 -4.34
N ALA A 643 3.01 23.78 -4.51
CA ALA A 643 2.96 24.90 -5.47
C ALA A 643 3.91 26.07 -5.17
N HIS A 644 4.14 26.40 -3.89
CA HIS A 644 4.64 27.73 -3.55
C HIS A 644 6.15 27.97 -3.71
N ARG A 645 6.98 26.94 -3.88
CA ARG A 645 8.45 27.09 -4.04
C ARG A 645 9.13 25.93 -4.79
N SER A 646 8.38 25.00 -5.37
CA SER A 646 8.97 23.87 -6.09
C SER A 646 9.26 24.22 -7.56
N ALA A 647 10.17 23.48 -8.19
CA ALA A 647 10.47 23.57 -9.62
C ALA A 647 9.23 23.34 -10.54
N ALA A 648 8.13 22.82 -9.98
CA ALA A 648 6.86 22.62 -10.69
C ALA A 648 5.87 23.80 -10.52
N GLY A 649 6.23 24.88 -9.83
CA GLY A 649 5.31 25.90 -9.27
C GLY A 649 4.06 26.23 -10.10
N TRP A 650 4.20 26.77 -11.31
CA TRP A 650 3.05 27.12 -12.15
C TRP A 650 2.27 25.90 -12.68
N ARG A 651 2.96 24.78 -12.93
CA ARG A 651 2.34 23.52 -13.41
C ARG A 651 1.49 22.88 -12.33
N SER A 652 1.97 22.92 -11.08
CA SER A 652 1.22 22.49 -9.90
C SER A 652 -0.05 23.32 -9.72
N TRP A 653 0.05 24.65 -9.82
CA TRP A 653 -1.11 25.54 -9.78
C TRP A 653 -2.09 25.26 -10.93
N LEU A 654 -1.60 25.15 -12.17
CA LEU A 654 -2.44 24.86 -13.33
C LEU A 654 -3.15 23.51 -13.18
N ALA A 655 -2.42 22.45 -12.80
CA ALA A 655 -3.00 21.14 -12.57
C ALA A 655 -4.09 21.19 -11.50
N ALA A 656 -3.86 21.90 -10.39
CA ALA A 656 -4.86 22.07 -9.35
C ALA A 656 -6.11 22.80 -9.84
N VAL A 657 -5.94 23.93 -10.54
CA VAL A 657 -7.06 24.71 -11.09
C VAL A 657 -7.88 23.86 -12.04
N VAL A 658 -7.23 23.21 -13.01
CA VAL A 658 -7.94 22.42 -14.02
C VAL A 658 -8.63 21.21 -13.40
N VAL A 659 -8.01 20.55 -12.41
CA VAL A 659 -8.66 19.47 -11.64
C VAL A 659 -9.92 19.98 -10.92
N ARG A 660 -9.90 21.19 -10.34
CA ARG A 660 -11.11 21.77 -9.72
C ARG A 660 -12.16 22.19 -10.75
N VAL A 661 -11.75 22.65 -11.93
CA VAL A 661 -12.69 22.94 -13.03
C VAL A 661 -13.46 21.69 -13.46
N GLN A 662 -12.85 20.49 -13.39
CA GLN A 662 -13.54 19.25 -13.73
C GLN A 662 -14.79 18.99 -12.89
N ILE A 663 -14.80 19.45 -11.64
CA ILE A 663 -15.96 19.35 -10.73
C ILE A 663 -17.21 20.00 -11.36
N PHE A 664 -17.01 21.10 -12.07
CA PHE A 664 -18.08 21.89 -12.67
C PHE A 664 -18.35 21.50 -14.12
N SER A 665 -17.35 20.96 -14.82
CA SER A 665 -17.44 20.69 -16.27
C SER A 665 -18.68 19.86 -16.62
N ALA A 666 -18.83 18.64 -16.08
CA ALA A 666 -19.97 17.79 -16.41
C ALA A 666 -21.31 18.38 -15.93
N PRO A 667 -21.47 18.85 -14.68
CA PRO A 667 -22.71 19.48 -14.23
C PRO A 667 -23.14 20.69 -15.08
N ILE A 668 -22.20 21.57 -15.46
CA ILE A 668 -22.52 22.74 -16.30
C ILE A 668 -22.94 22.30 -17.70
N LEU A 669 -22.16 21.41 -18.33
CA LEU A 669 -22.43 20.97 -19.70
C LEU A 669 -23.76 20.22 -19.81
N VAL A 670 -24.10 19.41 -18.81
CA VAL A 670 -25.38 18.70 -18.73
C VAL A 670 -26.51 19.67 -18.37
N GLY A 671 -26.26 20.61 -17.45
CA GLY A 671 -27.20 21.67 -17.12
C GLY A 671 -27.56 22.54 -18.33
N LEU A 672 -26.60 22.84 -19.22
CA LEU A 672 -26.87 23.57 -20.47
C LEU A 672 -27.83 22.80 -21.40
N VAL A 673 -27.75 21.46 -21.43
CA VAL A 673 -28.65 20.63 -22.23
C VAL A 673 -30.02 20.52 -21.58
N VAL A 674 -30.06 20.26 -20.26
CA VAL A 674 -31.31 20.05 -19.50
C VAL A 674 -32.09 21.37 -19.39
N PHE A 675 -31.44 22.45 -18.95
CA PHE A 675 -32.08 23.73 -18.67
C PHE A 675 -32.08 24.70 -19.86
N GLY A 676 -31.22 24.49 -20.86
CA GLY A 676 -31.07 25.36 -22.04
C GLY A 676 -31.75 24.79 -23.27
N ASP A 677 -31.00 24.54 -24.34
CA ASP A 677 -31.49 23.92 -25.57
C ASP A 677 -30.90 22.51 -25.70
N THR A 678 -31.74 21.51 -25.99
CA THR A 678 -31.29 20.13 -26.12
C THR A 678 -30.43 19.94 -27.35
N GLU A 679 -30.53 20.83 -28.36
CA GLU A 679 -29.67 20.87 -29.54
C GLU A 679 -28.20 21.21 -29.22
N TRP A 680 -27.90 21.69 -28.00
CA TRP A 680 -26.52 22.02 -27.61
C TRP A 680 -25.70 20.81 -27.16
N TRP A 681 -26.30 19.62 -27.13
CA TRP A 681 -25.62 18.42 -26.67
C TRP A 681 -24.32 18.12 -27.46
N PRO A 682 -24.21 18.28 -28.79
CA PRO A 682 -22.97 17.99 -29.51
C PRO A 682 -21.83 18.92 -29.09
N GLN A 683 -22.10 20.22 -28.94
CA GLN A 683 -21.13 21.21 -28.46
C GLN A 683 -20.71 20.90 -27.03
N ALA A 684 -21.67 20.50 -26.19
CA ALA A 684 -21.41 20.12 -24.80
C ALA A 684 -20.48 18.89 -24.69
N VAL A 685 -20.69 17.88 -25.54
CA VAL A 685 -19.83 16.68 -25.66
C VAL A 685 -18.40 17.08 -26.03
N VAL A 686 -18.23 17.96 -27.03
CA VAL A 686 -16.91 18.44 -27.47
C VAL A 686 -16.21 19.20 -26.36
N ALA A 687 -16.90 20.15 -25.73
CA ALA A 687 -16.36 20.92 -24.62
C ALA A 687 -15.93 20.02 -23.46
N GLY A 688 -16.75 19.02 -23.11
CA GLY A 688 -16.42 18.04 -22.07
C GLY A 688 -15.13 17.26 -22.37
N GLN A 689 -14.97 16.77 -23.60
CA GLN A 689 -13.74 16.06 -24.00
C GLN A 689 -12.51 16.97 -24.02
N VAL A 690 -12.67 18.23 -24.46
CA VAL A 690 -11.59 19.22 -24.39
C VAL A 690 -11.18 19.49 -22.94
N PHE A 691 -12.13 19.64 -22.01
CA PHE A 691 -11.83 19.81 -20.59
C PHE A 691 -11.05 18.62 -20.02
N VAL A 692 -11.46 17.38 -20.32
CA VAL A 692 -10.75 16.17 -19.89
C VAL A 692 -9.33 16.11 -20.48
N PHE A 693 -9.18 16.42 -21.76
CA PHE A 693 -7.88 16.51 -22.43
C PHE A 693 -6.95 17.53 -21.73
N VAL A 694 -7.43 18.76 -21.52
CA VAL A 694 -6.66 19.82 -20.85
C VAL A 694 -6.28 19.40 -19.43
N CYS A 695 -7.18 18.75 -18.69
CA CYS A 695 -6.91 18.20 -17.37
C CYS A 695 -5.80 17.15 -17.40
N ASN A 696 -5.91 16.15 -18.27
CA ASN A 696 -4.92 15.11 -18.41
C ASN A 696 -3.54 15.67 -18.79
N VAL A 697 -3.47 16.65 -19.69
CA VAL A 697 -2.21 17.33 -20.05
C VAL A 697 -1.64 18.13 -18.87
N ALA A 698 -2.46 18.92 -18.17
CA ALA A 698 -2.01 19.71 -17.03
C ALA A 698 -1.47 18.82 -15.90
N VAL A 699 -2.16 17.74 -15.56
CA VAL A 699 -1.70 16.79 -14.53
C VAL A 699 -0.47 16.02 -15.00
N ALA A 700 -0.42 15.55 -16.25
CA ALA A 700 0.74 14.82 -16.76
C ALA A 700 2.00 15.71 -16.80
N THR A 701 1.87 16.98 -17.20
CA THR A 701 2.99 17.93 -17.19
C THR A 701 3.44 18.28 -15.78
N PHE A 702 2.52 18.40 -14.83
CA PHE A 702 2.83 18.52 -13.40
C PHE A 702 3.62 17.30 -12.90
N LEU A 703 3.09 16.08 -13.09
CA LEU A 703 3.72 14.84 -12.61
C LEU A 703 5.13 14.66 -13.18
N ARG A 704 5.30 14.86 -14.49
CA ARG A 704 6.61 14.76 -15.14
C ARG A 704 7.61 15.78 -14.60
N ALA A 705 7.18 17.02 -14.40
CA ALA A 705 8.04 18.06 -13.83
C ALA A 705 8.43 17.73 -12.39
N THR A 706 7.48 17.26 -11.58
CA THR A 706 7.73 16.86 -10.19
C THR A 706 8.66 15.66 -10.09
N PHE A 707 8.42 14.59 -10.85
CA PHE A 707 9.30 13.41 -10.82
C PHE A 707 10.71 13.75 -11.27
N ARG A 708 10.85 14.59 -12.30
CA ARG A 708 12.17 15.08 -12.72
C ARG A 708 12.86 15.88 -11.61
N ALA A 709 12.14 16.81 -10.97
CA ALA A 709 12.69 17.60 -9.88
C ALA A 709 13.05 16.76 -8.65
N ALA A 710 12.23 15.76 -8.32
CA ALA A 710 12.45 14.82 -7.23
C ALA A 710 13.72 14.00 -7.46
N ARG A 711 13.93 13.50 -8.68
CA ARG A 711 15.16 12.79 -9.06
C ARG A 711 16.40 13.68 -9.02
N VAL A 712 16.29 14.94 -9.45
CA VAL A 712 17.39 15.92 -9.35
C VAL A 712 17.72 16.23 -7.89
N ALA A 713 16.71 16.22 -7.02
CA ALA A 713 16.89 16.33 -5.57
C ALA A 713 17.21 14.99 -4.90
N GLU A 714 17.44 13.92 -5.68
CA GLU A 714 17.80 12.58 -5.18
C GLU A 714 16.79 11.96 -4.19
N LEU A 715 15.51 12.35 -4.27
CA LEU A 715 14.45 11.75 -3.48
C LEU A 715 14.23 10.30 -3.88
N SER A 716 14.83 9.38 -3.14
CA SER A 716 14.86 7.94 -3.43
C SER A 716 13.50 7.24 -3.54
N THR A 717 12.44 7.78 -2.92
CA THR A 717 11.07 7.23 -3.07
C THR A 717 10.46 7.47 -4.45
N VAL A 718 11.07 8.33 -5.27
CA VAL A 718 10.72 8.46 -6.69
C VAL A 718 11.68 7.60 -7.49
N PRO A 719 11.21 6.48 -8.08
CA PRO A 719 12.07 5.60 -8.88
C PRO A 719 12.83 6.35 -9.97
N SER A 720 14.09 5.96 -10.19
CA SER A 720 14.96 6.54 -11.21
C SER A 720 14.38 6.36 -12.62
N ASP A 721 13.75 5.22 -12.88
CA ASP A 721 13.02 4.93 -14.11
C ASP A 721 11.52 5.28 -13.97
N GLU A 722 10.98 6.02 -14.95
CA GLU A 722 9.55 6.30 -15.05
C GLU A 722 8.70 5.02 -15.23
N SER A 723 9.28 3.96 -15.82
CA SER A 723 8.57 2.70 -16.05
C SER A 723 8.19 1.99 -14.75
N GLN A 724 8.93 2.24 -13.66
CA GLN A 724 8.71 1.67 -12.33
C GLN A 724 7.60 2.39 -11.54
N ILE A 725 7.12 3.53 -12.02
CA ILE A 725 6.02 4.24 -11.37
C ILE A 725 4.69 3.67 -11.86
N THR A 726 4.09 2.78 -11.06
CA THR A 726 2.79 2.19 -11.39
C THR A 726 1.74 3.25 -11.68
N GLY A 727 1.00 3.04 -12.77
CA GLY A 727 -0.04 3.96 -13.25
C GLY A 727 0.47 5.13 -14.09
N TRP A 728 1.76 5.48 -14.03
CA TRP A 728 2.29 6.61 -14.80
C TRP A 728 2.17 6.36 -16.31
N TYR A 729 2.60 5.20 -16.80
CA TYR A 729 2.49 4.85 -18.22
C TYR A 729 1.03 4.84 -18.69
N SER A 730 0.13 4.25 -17.89
CA SER A 730 -1.30 4.22 -18.18
C SER A 730 -1.87 5.63 -18.30
N PHE A 731 -1.58 6.51 -17.34
CA PHE A 731 -2.05 7.89 -17.34
C PHE A 731 -1.45 8.71 -18.48
N ARG A 732 -0.17 8.53 -18.81
CA ARG A 732 0.49 9.20 -19.93
C ARG A 732 -0.19 8.89 -21.27
N ARG A 733 -0.80 7.71 -21.42
CA ARG A 733 -1.57 7.33 -22.61
C ARG A 733 -2.98 7.90 -22.63
N TRP A 734 -3.48 8.45 -21.52
CA TRP A 734 -4.82 9.00 -21.48
C TRP A 734 -4.92 10.31 -22.24
N TRP A 735 -3.97 11.24 -22.08
CA TRP A 735 -4.08 12.54 -22.77
C TRP A 735 -4.10 12.43 -24.31
N PRO A 736 -3.29 11.58 -24.99
CA PRO A 736 -3.40 11.41 -26.45
C PRO A 736 -4.72 10.76 -26.83
N SER A 737 -5.20 9.79 -26.05
CA SER A 737 -6.50 9.18 -26.30
C SER A 737 -7.63 10.20 -26.14
N SER A 738 -7.61 11.04 -25.10
CA SER A 738 -8.58 12.12 -24.89
C SER A 738 -8.55 13.14 -26.03
N LEU A 739 -7.38 13.44 -26.59
CA LEU A 739 -7.28 14.30 -27.78
C LEU A 739 -7.98 13.68 -28.98
N VAL A 740 -7.70 12.40 -29.27
CA VAL A 740 -8.35 11.68 -30.37
C VAL A 740 -9.87 11.65 -30.16
N TYR A 741 -10.33 11.36 -28.95
CA TYR A 741 -11.75 11.41 -28.62
C TYR A 741 -12.34 12.80 -28.81
N ALA A 742 -11.67 13.87 -28.36
CA ALA A 742 -12.13 15.25 -28.56
C ALA A 742 -12.22 15.61 -30.05
N LEU A 743 -11.28 15.17 -30.88
CA LEU A 743 -11.30 15.40 -32.33
C LEU A 743 -12.43 14.61 -33.01
N VAL A 744 -12.62 13.35 -32.63
CA VAL A 744 -13.70 12.51 -33.17
C VAL A 744 -15.06 13.06 -32.78
N THR A 745 -15.27 13.44 -31.51
CA THR A 745 -16.54 14.04 -31.10
C THR A 745 -16.75 15.42 -31.72
N ALA A 746 -15.70 16.21 -31.95
CA ALA A 746 -15.80 17.47 -32.69
C ALA A 746 -16.22 17.26 -34.15
N LEU A 747 -15.69 16.22 -34.81
CA LEU A 747 -16.09 15.85 -36.16
C LEU A 747 -17.55 15.38 -36.23
N VAL A 748 -17.95 14.50 -35.31
CA VAL A 748 -19.35 14.04 -35.20
C VAL A 748 -20.28 15.23 -34.95
N ALA A 749 -19.93 16.10 -33.99
CA ALA A 749 -20.72 17.30 -33.70
C ALA A 749 -20.83 18.23 -34.91
N TYR A 750 -19.72 18.45 -35.64
CA TYR A 750 -19.74 19.25 -36.86
C TYR A 750 -20.69 18.67 -37.92
N PHE A 751 -20.68 17.35 -38.15
CA PHE A 751 -21.57 16.73 -39.13
C PHE A 751 -23.05 16.75 -38.71
N LEU A 752 -23.34 16.60 -37.42
CA LEU A 752 -24.70 16.72 -36.89
C LEU A 752 -25.21 18.17 -36.99
N LEU A 753 -24.40 19.15 -36.59
CA LEU A 753 -24.76 20.57 -36.63
C LEU A 753 -24.87 21.14 -38.05
N THR A 754 -24.23 20.51 -39.03
CA THR A 754 -24.38 20.85 -40.46
C THR A 754 -25.42 20.01 -41.17
N GLU A 755 -26.22 19.23 -40.43
CA GLU A 755 -27.29 18.34 -40.93
C GLU A 755 -26.84 17.34 -42.00
N ARG A 756 -25.53 17.07 -42.10
CA ARG A 756 -24.98 16.11 -43.06
C ARG A 756 -25.22 14.68 -42.63
N TRP A 757 -25.36 14.44 -41.33
CA TRP A 757 -25.70 13.15 -40.75
C TRP A 757 -27.04 13.24 -40.05
N GLN A 758 -27.96 12.34 -40.39
CA GLN A 758 -29.35 12.37 -39.89
C GLN A 758 -29.59 11.40 -38.74
N ASP A 759 -28.71 10.40 -38.53
CA ASP A 759 -28.89 9.33 -37.54
C ASP A 759 -28.52 9.74 -36.10
N ARG A 760 -29.14 10.80 -35.57
CA ARG A 760 -28.86 11.34 -34.22
C ARG A 760 -28.93 10.27 -33.12
N ASP A 761 -29.93 9.40 -33.17
CA ASP A 761 -30.16 8.34 -32.17
C ASP A 761 -29.03 7.33 -32.13
N PHE A 762 -28.45 6.99 -33.29
CA PHE A 762 -27.31 6.09 -33.36
C PHE A 762 -26.09 6.71 -32.68
N TYR A 763 -25.73 7.95 -33.05
CA TYR A 763 -24.54 8.62 -32.49
C TYR A 763 -24.66 8.85 -30.98
N THR A 764 -25.82 9.29 -30.50
CA THR A 764 -26.05 9.48 -29.07
C THR A 764 -25.99 8.18 -28.27
N THR A 765 -26.56 7.09 -28.80
CA THR A 765 -26.47 5.76 -28.19
C THR A 765 -25.02 5.28 -28.13
N VAL A 766 -24.25 5.46 -29.20
CA VAL A 766 -22.82 5.08 -29.24
C VAL A 766 -22.01 5.91 -28.25
N VAL A 767 -22.20 7.23 -28.20
CA VAL A 767 -21.50 8.12 -27.27
C VAL A 767 -21.83 7.78 -25.82
N ALA A 768 -23.12 7.61 -25.50
CA ALA A 768 -23.55 7.23 -24.15
C ALA A 768 -23.02 5.85 -23.74
N GLY A 769 -23.07 4.87 -24.65
CA GLY A 769 -22.53 3.53 -24.42
C GLY A 769 -21.02 3.55 -24.17
N LEU A 770 -20.25 4.30 -24.97
CA LEU A 770 -18.81 4.48 -24.77
C LEU A 770 -18.52 5.17 -23.42
N ASN A 771 -19.28 6.20 -23.07
CA ASN A 771 -19.16 6.86 -21.77
C ASN A 771 -19.35 5.90 -20.60
N VAL A 772 -20.43 5.13 -20.61
CA VAL A 772 -20.72 4.22 -19.50
C VAL A 772 -19.74 3.04 -19.49
N VAL A 773 -19.53 2.35 -20.60
CA VAL A 773 -18.71 1.12 -20.62
C VAL A 773 -17.22 1.46 -20.52
N LEU A 774 -16.71 2.27 -21.43
CA LEU A 774 -15.28 2.54 -21.51
C LEU A 774 -14.84 3.54 -20.44
N PHE A 775 -15.50 4.69 -20.33
CA PHE A 775 -15.00 5.73 -19.45
C PHE A 775 -15.40 5.51 -17.99
N TYR A 776 -16.65 5.17 -17.69
CA TYR A 776 -17.10 4.97 -16.32
C TYR A 776 -16.55 3.67 -15.73
N PHE A 777 -16.83 2.52 -16.35
CA PHE A 777 -16.42 1.22 -15.79
C PHE A 777 -14.93 0.92 -15.99
N VAL A 778 -14.42 1.02 -17.22
CA VAL A 778 -13.02 0.64 -17.49
C VAL A 778 -12.05 1.71 -16.98
N LYS A 779 -12.16 2.96 -17.45
CA LYS A 779 -11.17 4.00 -17.11
C LYS A 779 -11.29 4.49 -15.68
N CYS A 780 -12.48 4.91 -15.27
CA CYS A 780 -12.69 5.52 -13.95
C CYS A 780 -12.98 4.49 -12.84
N GLY A 781 -13.32 3.25 -13.21
CA GLY A 781 -13.57 2.15 -12.28
C GLY A 781 -12.35 1.25 -12.10
N LEU A 782 -11.90 0.59 -13.17
CA LEU A 782 -10.82 -0.41 -13.12
C LEU A 782 -9.42 0.20 -13.19
N ASP A 783 -9.17 1.14 -14.11
CA ASP A 783 -7.83 1.72 -14.30
C ASP A 783 -7.52 2.84 -13.28
N ALA A 784 -8.54 3.51 -12.73
CA ALA A 784 -8.37 4.68 -11.88
C ALA A 784 -7.56 4.43 -10.61
N PRO A 785 -7.75 3.35 -9.83
CA PRO A 785 -6.90 3.07 -8.67
C PRO A 785 -5.42 2.99 -9.03
N ILE A 786 -5.10 2.40 -10.18
CA ILE A 786 -3.72 2.26 -10.68
C ILE A 786 -3.16 3.64 -11.05
N VAL A 787 -3.91 4.43 -11.82
CA VAL A 787 -3.51 5.80 -12.19
C VAL A 787 -3.34 6.71 -10.97
N ARG A 788 -4.22 6.54 -9.97
CA ARG A 788 -4.18 7.30 -8.72
C ARG A 788 -2.87 7.10 -7.97
N ILE A 789 -2.22 5.94 -8.06
CA ILE A 789 -0.90 5.69 -7.46
C ILE A 789 0.11 6.74 -7.94
N ALA A 790 0.23 6.92 -9.26
CA ALA A 790 1.14 7.90 -9.85
C ALA A 790 0.78 9.34 -9.46
N ILE A 791 -0.51 9.68 -9.44
CA ILE A 791 -0.98 11.02 -9.04
C ILE A 791 -0.64 11.30 -7.58
N THR A 792 -0.95 10.37 -6.68
CA THR A 792 -0.64 10.48 -5.24
C THR A 792 0.86 10.60 -5.03
N ARG A 793 1.67 9.69 -5.60
CA ARG A 793 3.14 9.74 -5.48
C ARG A 793 3.71 11.06 -5.99
N GLY A 794 3.20 11.58 -7.11
CA GLY A 794 3.60 12.89 -7.61
C GLY A 794 3.21 14.04 -6.67
N CYS A 795 2.05 13.98 -6.01
CA CYS A 795 1.68 15.00 -5.04
C CYS A 795 2.56 14.95 -3.79
N LEU A 796 2.88 13.75 -3.28
CA LEU A 796 3.78 13.54 -2.13
C LEU A 796 5.21 13.99 -2.44
N ALA A 797 5.73 13.64 -3.62
CA ALA A 797 7.04 14.12 -4.08
C ALA A 797 7.08 15.65 -4.18
N ALA A 798 6.01 16.30 -4.66
CA ALA A 798 5.92 17.76 -4.72
C ALA A 798 5.92 18.41 -3.33
N GLU A 799 5.24 17.80 -2.36
CA GLU A 799 5.24 18.24 -0.96
C GLU A 799 6.63 18.12 -0.33
N ARG A 800 7.31 16.99 -0.55
CA ARG A 800 8.65 16.73 0.01
C ARG A 800 9.71 17.60 -0.64
N LEU A 801 9.64 17.85 -1.94
CA LEU A 801 10.48 18.86 -2.62
C LEU A 801 10.32 20.25 -2.00
N ARG A 802 9.10 20.64 -1.66
CA ARG A 802 8.85 21.93 -1.00
C ARG A 802 9.47 21.97 0.38
N ALA A 803 9.36 20.89 1.16
CA ALA A 803 9.99 20.79 2.48
C ALA A 803 11.52 20.82 2.37
N TRP A 804 12.09 20.08 1.41
CA TRP A 804 13.52 20.06 1.11
C TRP A 804 14.08 21.44 0.77
N HIS A 805 13.44 22.18 -0.15
CA HIS A 805 13.86 23.55 -0.50
C HIS A 805 13.53 24.59 0.57
N GLY A 806 12.61 24.29 1.47
CA GLY A 806 12.21 25.16 2.58
C GLY A 806 13.08 25.03 3.81
N ALA A 807 13.83 23.93 3.96
CA ALA A 807 14.74 23.72 5.05
C ALA A 807 15.87 24.78 4.97
N PRO A 808 16.17 25.52 6.05
CA PRO A 808 17.35 26.37 6.08
C PRO A 808 18.56 25.49 5.75
N ALA A 809 19.38 25.90 4.76
CA ALA A 809 20.56 25.16 4.36
C ALA A 809 21.38 24.87 5.63
N ALA A 810 21.33 23.63 6.09
CA ALA A 810 21.87 23.25 7.38
C ALA A 810 23.39 23.28 7.26
N GLY A 811 23.98 24.44 7.59
CA GLY A 811 25.34 24.68 8.12
C GLY A 811 26.54 24.07 7.40
N THR A 812 26.36 23.31 6.35
CA THR A 812 27.45 22.71 5.58
C THR A 812 27.92 23.78 4.63
N ALA A 813 29.12 24.30 4.92
CA ALA A 813 29.97 24.96 3.95
C ALA A 813 30.26 23.99 2.79
N ARG A 814 29.26 23.70 1.96
CA ARG A 814 29.49 23.16 0.63
C ARG A 814 30.24 24.25 -0.10
N GLY A 815 31.54 24.02 -0.29
CA GLY A 815 32.43 24.90 -1.02
C GLY A 815 31.74 25.42 -2.28
N THR A 816 31.82 26.73 -2.44
CA THR A 816 31.19 27.53 -3.49
C THR A 816 31.70 27.25 -4.91
N ASP A 817 32.41 26.15 -5.15
CA ASP A 817 33.22 25.97 -6.37
C ASP A 817 32.68 24.91 -7.35
N ALA A 818 31.51 24.32 -7.08
CA ALA A 818 30.92 23.36 -8.01
C ALA A 818 29.40 23.44 -8.02
N LEU A 819 28.86 24.44 -8.74
CA LEU A 819 27.70 24.35 -9.64
C LEU A 819 27.26 25.77 -10.07
N ASP A 820 28.06 26.38 -10.94
CA ASP A 820 27.51 27.21 -12.03
C ASP A 820 26.82 26.29 -13.06
N ALA A 821 25.86 25.49 -12.59
CA ALA A 821 24.82 25.02 -13.48
C ALA A 821 23.91 26.22 -13.71
N PRO A 822 23.70 26.65 -14.96
CA PRO A 822 22.97 27.87 -15.22
C PRO A 822 21.56 27.68 -14.66
N ASN A 823 21.23 28.49 -13.66
CA ASN A 823 19.89 29.01 -13.49
C ASN A 823 19.55 29.78 -14.78
N THR A 824 19.32 29.04 -15.86
CA THR A 824 18.49 29.49 -16.96
C THR A 824 17.07 29.45 -16.42
N ILE A 825 16.81 30.36 -15.48
CA ILE A 825 15.61 31.16 -15.57
C ILE A 825 15.60 31.58 -17.04
N ILE A 826 14.60 31.11 -17.80
CA ILE A 826 14.23 31.80 -19.01
C ILE A 826 14.03 33.24 -18.53
N GLU A 827 15.00 34.11 -18.78
CA GLU A 827 14.81 35.54 -18.77
C GLU A 827 13.72 35.79 -19.81
N LEU A 828 12.47 35.65 -19.37
CA LEU A 828 11.37 36.34 -19.99
C LEU A 828 11.77 37.83 -19.89
N PRO A 829 11.76 38.58 -21.00
CA PRO A 829 12.11 39.99 -20.99
C PRO A 829 11.35 40.69 -19.87
N GLU A 830 12.07 41.36 -18.97
CA GLU A 830 11.61 42.22 -17.87
C GLU A 830 10.08 42.45 -17.78
N THR A 831 9.32 41.47 -17.28
CA THR A 831 7.88 41.64 -17.00
C THR A 831 7.61 42.19 -15.59
N ALA A 832 8.66 42.28 -14.76
CA ALA A 832 8.59 42.95 -13.46
C ALA A 832 8.41 44.48 -13.61
N ASP A 833 8.92 45.08 -14.69
CA ASP A 833 8.72 46.50 -14.96
C ASP A 833 7.38 46.76 -15.68
N LEU A 834 6.89 45.80 -16.48
CA LEU A 834 5.57 45.91 -17.11
C LEU A 834 4.42 45.83 -16.09
N SER A 835 4.52 44.95 -15.09
CA SER A 835 3.50 44.84 -14.04
C SER A 835 3.47 46.06 -13.12
N ARG A 836 4.62 46.69 -12.80
CA ARG A 836 4.66 48.00 -12.13
C ARG A 836 4.10 49.11 -13.02
N ARG A 837 4.54 49.24 -14.28
CA ARG A 837 4.07 50.29 -15.19
C ARG A 837 2.58 50.16 -15.52
N VAL A 838 2.02 48.94 -15.61
CA VAL A 838 0.58 48.70 -15.79
C VAL A 838 -0.20 49.01 -14.51
N ARG A 839 0.33 48.68 -13.31
CA ARG A 839 -0.31 49.09 -12.04
C ARG A 839 -0.30 50.60 -11.86
N THR A 840 0.79 51.28 -12.21
CA THR A 840 0.92 52.75 -12.11
C THR A 840 0.08 53.47 -13.16
N ARG A 841 -0.07 52.91 -14.38
CA ARG A 841 -0.98 53.45 -15.40
C ARG A 841 -2.46 53.21 -15.08
N LEU A 842 -2.83 52.05 -14.53
CA LEU A 842 -4.20 51.80 -14.06
C LEU A 842 -4.56 52.64 -12.83
N LEU A 843 -3.61 52.91 -11.93
CA LEU A 843 -3.81 53.83 -10.80
C LEU A 843 -3.92 55.30 -11.25
N ARG A 844 -3.15 55.74 -12.25
CA ARG A 844 -3.33 57.08 -12.84
C ARG A 844 -4.62 57.23 -13.63
N ALA A 845 -5.07 56.19 -14.32
CA ALA A 845 -6.34 56.19 -15.04
C ALA A 845 -7.56 56.16 -14.10
N ARG A 846 -7.43 55.55 -12.90
CA ARG A 846 -8.49 55.53 -11.89
C ARG A 846 -8.59 56.80 -11.02
N LEU A 847 -7.52 57.60 -10.93
CA LEU A 847 -7.48 58.74 -10.00
C LEU A 847 -7.81 60.10 -10.61
N GLY A 848 -8.16 60.20 -11.90
CA GLY A 848 -8.91 61.36 -12.42
C GLY A 848 -8.39 62.76 -12.04
N VAL A 849 -7.09 62.97 -11.84
CA VAL A 849 -6.55 64.29 -11.53
C VAL A 849 -6.15 64.96 -12.83
N ARG A 850 -7.07 65.79 -13.36
CA ARG A 850 -6.72 66.92 -14.23
C ARG A 850 -5.94 67.92 -13.38
N ARG A 851 -4.72 68.26 -13.80
CA ARG A 851 -4.12 69.56 -13.51
C ARG A 851 -3.70 70.18 -14.84
N ASP A 852 -4.49 71.16 -15.24
CA ASP A 852 -4.02 72.25 -16.08
C ASP A 852 -3.19 73.22 -15.22
N ALA A 853 -2.21 73.86 -15.85
CA ALA A 853 -1.16 74.77 -15.34
C ALA A 853 0.06 74.11 -14.68
#